data_AF-A0A6A2VGA2-F1
#
_entry.id   AF-A0A6A2VGA2-F1
#
_cell.length_a   1.000
_cell.length_b   1.000
_cell.length_c   1.000
_cell.angle_alpha   90.00
_cell.angle_beta   90.00
_cell.angle_gamma   90.00
#
_symmetry.space_group_name_H-M   'P 1'
#
loop_
_entity.id
_entity.type
_entity.pdbx_description
1 polymer ?
#
loop_
_entity_poly.entity_id
_entity_poly.type
_entity_poly.pdbx_seq_one_letter_code
_entity_poly.pdbx_strand_id
1 'polypeptide(L)'
;MDTDDIGQQPDERRESGNPDEATRSAAPTPRAIGMYNDAATVDFTVSQTRQFPPAGDAAQPISGMPGHAVASDASTGADEADVNGAHPADPDQRQQADAAAEQNTPQDAQNIPDVQHGKRGSKHRGKTGKTKKTDKTGKTSASGKPGMSKPARRIIAALAAIVIFLAGAGTAIAITTYRQHQEGARQTGTESGTSTATPSGASSSGTATPADYIKAMQSFTANADAGTLAYDVTGKTTTLAAKDTPYGKHGKLSVGKVDGLSAPTILDAHGMPFQLRGASTHGLQWFPQYVNKDAFQSLRDEWGINMVRLAAYPRENGYLQGAQAQMDSTIEQGIQAATDLGMYVIIDWHVLNYNPNGDADQAESFFKTYAQKYKSYGNVIFEVCNEPTGTPWYDGSGNDIYSYCSRMAKAIRDAGSDAIILCGTNTWSQEVDAVASKPLSADGFDNIMYVLHFYAATHKDDLRAKLETALKSGTPVFVSEFGLCDASGNGAIDQASANAWMTLLARNNISYAAWALSNKAETAAFFKPSVTATSRWTGNDLTPSAIWLINTSRTLADATSKAAAGDSTANGSNASSATAKKDSKKPSASASSSAAESAGLQATATIRNQWNSGATYAITVSNTSGSKHEGAWQVAFDLDADIADIWGGSIVSHEGTHYVVAPMDWNTAIEAGASAEIGFNASSTGQAAQPQHLSVQ
;
A
#
# COMPACT_ATOMS: atom_id res chain seq x y z
N MET A 1 31.48 -37.25 36.70
CA MET A 1 31.65 -38.58 37.32
C MET A 1 30.64 -39.49 36.65
N ASP A 2 30.67 -39.54 35.31
CA ASP A 2 31.64 -40.28 34.47
C ASP A 2 31.09 -41.71 34.34
N THR A 3 30.30 -41.95 33.29
CA THR A 3 30.72 -42.61 32.03
C THR A 3 31.34 -43.97 32.29
N ASP A 4 30.70 -45.03 31.77
CA ASP A 4 31.41 -45.96 30.89
C ASP A 4 30.42 -46.67 29.96
N ASP A 5 30.76 -46.52 28.69
CA ASP A 5 30.24 -47.18 27.48
C ASP A 5 31.23 -48.31 27.10
N ILE A 6 30.92 -49.04 26.03
CA ILE A 6 31.75 -50.04 25.31
C ILE A 6 31.60 -51.48 25.86
N GLY A 7 31.28 -52.52 25.07
CA GLY A 7 31.03 -52.64 23.64
C GLY A 7 30.97 -54.11 23.21
N GLN A 8 30.22 -54.36 22.12
CA GLN A 8 30.40 -55.36 21.05
C GLN A 8 30.43 -56.89 21.35
N GLN A 9 29.38 -57.59 20.84
CA GLN A 9 29.26 -58.82 19.98
C GLN A 9 30.32 -59.97 20.05
N PRO A 10 30.17 -61.20 19.47
CA PRO A 10 29.19 -61.76 18.48
C PRO A 10 28.78 -63.26 18.68
N ASP A 11 28.03 -63.82 17.70
CA ASP A 11 28.03 -65.22 17.17
C ASP A 11 27.61 -66.41 18.08
N GLU A 12 26.94 -67.51 17.69
CA GLU A 12 26.69 -68.16 16.39
C GLU A 12 25.74 -69.39 16.58
N ARG A 13 25.13 -69.87 15.46
CA ARG A 13 24.69 -71.27 15.13
C ARG A 13 23.49 -71.89 15.88
N ARG A 14 22.71 -72.83 15.32
CA ARG A 14 22.27 -73.30 13.98
C ARG A 14 21.51 -74.62 14.27
N GLU A 15 20.38 -74.87 13.61
CA GLU A 15 19.78 -76.17 13.19
C GLU A 15 18.26 -75.94 13.04
N SER A 16 17.49 -76.47 12.08
CA SER A 16 17.69 -77.16 10.81
C SER A 16 16.28 -77.47 10.27
N GLY A 17 16.07 -77.46 8.94
CA GLY A 17 15.00 -78.25 8.31
C GLY A 17 14.00 -77.49 7.44
N ASN A 18 14.24 -77.50 6.13
CA ASN A 18 13.22 -77.45 5.06
C ASN A 18 13.49 -78.66 4.14
N PRO A 19 12.49 -79.22 3.44
CA PRO A 19 12.47 -79.04 1.97
C PRO A 19 11.06 -78.98 1.33
N ASP A 20 10.85 -78.04 0.40
CA ASP A 20 10.57 -78.22 -1.06
C ASP A 20 9.12 -78.58 -1.44
N GLU A 21 8.51 -78.22 -2.56
CA GLU A 21 8.56 -77.18 -3.61
C GLU A 21 7.45 -77.62 -4.60
N ALA A 22 6.54 -76.75 -5.09
CA ALA A 22 5.91 -76.88 -6.43
C ALA A 22 4.75 -75.90 -6.73
N THR A 23 4.95 -75.17 -7.84
CA THR A 23 3.98 -74.85 -8.93
C THR A 23 3.05 -73.63 -8.87
N ARG A 24 3.12 -72.89 -9.99
CA ARG A 24 2.31 -71.75 -10.47
C ARG A 24 0.86 -72.13 -10.75
N SER A 25 -0.11 -71.24 -10.51
CA SER A 25 -1.21 -70.90 -11.44
C SER A 25 -2.09 -69.76 -10.91
N ALA A 26 -2.85 -69.15 -11.81
CA ALA A 26 -3.50 -67.85 -11.80
C ALA A 26 -4.75 -67.67 -10.90
N ALA A 27 -5.13 -66.40 -10.79
CA ALA A 27 -6.25 -65.81 -10.06
C ALA A 27 -7.65 -66.38 -10.34
N PRO A 28 -8.60 -66.06 -9.44
CA PRO A 28 -9.92 -65.59 -9.86
C PRO A 28 -10.24 -64.19 -9.30
N THR A 29 -10.75 -63.33 -10.18
CA THR A 29 -11.40 -62.05 -9.88
C THR A 29 -12.67 -62.26 -9.05
N PRO A 30 -13.06 -61.25 -8.24
CA PRO A 30 -14.43 -60.78 -8.30
C PRO A 30 -14.58 -59.26 -8.35
N ARG A 31 -15.26 -58.84 -9.43
CA ARG A 31 -16.28 -57.79 -9.58
C ARG A 31 -16.03 -56.40 -8.98
N ALA A 32 -15.81 -55.48 -9.93
CA ALA A 32 -16.10 -54.07 -9.84
C ALA A 32 -17.52 -53.77 -9.31
N ILE A 33 -17.60 -52.81 -8.40
CA ILE A 33 -18.81 -52.04 -8.11
C ILE A 33 -18.45 -50.56 -8.26
N GLY A 34 -19.04 -49.96 -9.30
CA GLY A 34 -19.62 -48.61 -9.31
C GLY A 34 -18.77 -47.45 -8.83
N MET A 35 -18.19 -46.72 -9.78
CA MET A 35 -17.92 -45.30 -9.66
C MET A 35 -19.18 -44.54 -9.21
N TYR A 36 -19.06 -43.77 -8.14
CA TYR A 36 -19.80 -42.52 -7.96
C TYR A 36 -18.76 -41.43 -7.72
N ASN A 37 -18.43 -40.74 -8.81
CA ASN A 37 -17.96 -39.37 -8.77
C ASN A 37 -19.12 -38.51 -8.25
N ASP A 38 -18.94 -37.88 -7.10
CA ASP A 38 -19.60 -36.61 -6.74
C ASP A 38 -18.80 -35.99 -5.59
N ALA A 39 -17.53 -35.70 -5.88
CA ALA A 39 -16.85 -34.60 -5.22
C ALA A 39 -16.96 -33.44 -6.20
N ALA A 40 -17.94 -32.56 -5.98
CA ALA A 40 -17.96 -31.26 -6.62
C ALA A 40 -16.67 -30.53 -6.19
N THR A 41 -15.63 -30.64 -7.02
CA THR A 41 -14.59 -29.62 -7.11
C THR A 41 -15.30 -28.30 -7.35
N VAL A 42 -15.46 -27.52 -6.28
CA VAL A 42 -15.78 -26.11 -6.41
C VAL A 42 -14.53 -25.48 -6.99
N ASP A 43 -14.55 -25.36 -8.30
CA ASP A 43 -13.56 -24.67 -9.10
C ASP A 43 -13.67 -23.17 -8.75
N PHE A 44 -12.91 -22.71 -7.75
CA PHE A 44 -12.70 -21.29 -7.50
C PHE A 44 -11.72 -20.72 -8.54
N THR A 45 -12.05 -20.87 -9.82
CA THR A 45 -11.44 -20.05 -10.87
C THR A 45 -12.25 -18.76 -10.96
N VAL A 46 -12.07 -17.85 -10.00
CA VAL A 46 -12.43 -16.44 -10.23
C VAL A 46 -11.35 -15.88 -11.13
N SER A 47 -11.55 -15.96 -12.44
CA SER A 47 -10.77 -15.20 -13.42
C SER A 47 -11.07 -13.71 -13.26
N GLN A 48 -10.50 -13.06 -12.24
CA GLN A 48 -10.49 -11.59 -12.16
C GLN A 48 -9.39 -11.05 -13.07
N THR A 49 -9.63 -11.10 -14.38
CA THR A 49 -8.98 -10.18 -15.30
C THR A 49 -9.54 -8.79 -15.02
N ARG A 50 -8.70 -7.85 -14.55
CA ARG A 50 -8.94 -6.40 -14.71
C ARG A 50 -9.05 -6.14 -16.22
N GLN A 51 -10.23 -6.29 -16.81
CA GLN A 51 -10.46 -5.93 -18.20
C GLN A 51 -10.61 -4.41 -18.27
N PHE A 52 -9.54 -3.73 -18.68
CA PHE A 52 -9.62 -2.34 -19.11
C PHE A 52 -10.38 -2.30 -20.46
N PRO A 53 -11.44 -1.48 -20.61
CA PRO A 53 -11.99 -1.23 -21.94
C PRO A 53 -10.93 -0.52 -22.80
N PRO A 54 -10.82 -0.84 -24.10
CA PRO A 54 -9.86 -0.16 -24.98
C PRO A 54 -10.19 1.33 -25.08
N ALA A 55 -9.16 2.17 -24.99
CA ALA A 55 -9.26 3.60 -25.28
C ALA A 55 -9.73 3.78 -26.73
N GLY A 56 -10.92 4.33 -26.92
CA GLY A 56 -11.43 4.67 -28.24
C GLY A 56 -10.65 5.83 -28.84
N ASP A 57 -10.03 5.59 -29.99
CA ASP A 57 -9.47 6.62 -30.86
C ASP A 57 -10.54 7.65 -31.26
N ALA A 58 -10.37 8.89 -30.82
CA ALA A 58 -11.11 10.03 -31.35
C ALA A 58 -10.12 11.05 -31.92
N ALA A 59 -9.64 10.80 -33.14
CA ALA A 59 -9.11 11.83 -34.01
C ALA A 59 -9.19 11.38 -35.47
N GLN A 60 -10.06 12.00 -36.26
CA GLN A 60 -9.79 12.38 -37.65
C GLN A 60 -10.78 13.50 -38.10
N PRO A 61 -10.39 14.34 -39.09
CA PRO A 61 -10.80 15.74 -39.19
C PRO A 61 -11.93 15.98 -40.21
N ILE A 62 -12.61 17.11 -40.08
CA ILE A 62 -13.57 17.59 -41.09
C ILE A 62 -13.05 18.92 -41.67
N SER A 63 -12.62 18.87 -42.94
CA SER A 63 -12.48 20.03 -43.81
C SER A 63 -13.64 20.03 -44.80
N GLY A 64 -14.25 21.19 -45.04
CA GLY A 64 -15.16 21.37 -46.18
C GLY A 64 -16.24 22.41 -45.96
N MET A 65 -15.88 23.69 -46.10
CA MET A 65 -16.80 24.76 -46.49
C MET A 65 -17.35 24.50 -47.91
N PRO A 66 -18.56 24.97 -48.30
CA PRO A 66 -18.72 26.39 -48.71
C PRO A 66 -20.08 27.06 -48.44
N GLY A 67 -20.03 28.39 -48.32
CA GLY A 67 -20.87 29.26 -49.17
C GLY A 67 -22.09 29.96 -48.55
N HIS A 68 -21.94 31.28 -48.35
CA HIS A 68 -22.91 32.37 -48.58
C HIS A 68 -24.38 32.22 -48.14
N ALA A 69 -24.85 33.16 -47.32
CA ALA A 69 -25.61 34.35 -47.78
C ALA A 69 -26.16 35.16 -46.59
N VAL A 70 -26.55 36.39 -46.91
CA VAL A 70 -26.72 37.58 -46.07
C VAL A 70 -28.20 37.82 -45.75
N ALA A 71 -28.47 38.57 -44.67
CA ALA A 71 -29.48 39.64 -44.54
C ALA A 71 -30.58 39.52 -43.46
N SER A 72 -30.63 40.61 -42.66
CA SER A 72 -31.79 41.35 -42.12
C SER A 72 -32.66 40.68 -41.04
N ASP A 73 -33.19 41.32 -40.00
CA ASP A 73 -33.47 42.73 -39.62
C ASP A 73 -33.56 42.74 -38.06
N ALA A 74 -33.00 43.70 -37.32
CA ALA A 74 -33.48 45.05 -36.99
C ALA A 74 -34.46 45.17 -35.78
N SER A 75 -34.18 46.24 -35.03
CA SER A 75 -34.99 46.92 -34.00
C SER A 75 -34.97 46.34 -32.57
N THR A 76 -34.95 47.11 -31.48
CA THR A 76 -34.75 48.54 -31.17
C THR A 76 -34.72 48.62 -29.64
N GLY A 77 -34.01 49.59 -29.06
CA GLY A 77 -34.24 50.02 -27.68
C GLY A 77 -33.02 50.67 -27.05
N ALA A 78 -32.83 51.95 -27.38
CA ALA A 78 -31.88 52.85 -26.73
C ALA A 78 -32.52 53.48 -25.48
N ASP A 79 -31.69 53.80 -24.48
CA ASP A 79 -31.76 55.10 -23.81
C ASP A 79 -30.36 55.47 -23.30
N GLU A 80 -29.93 56.66 -23.71
CA GLU A 80 -28.66 57.32 -23.42
C GLU A 80 -28.74 58.15 -22.12
N ALA A 81 -27.61 58.26 -21.42
CA ALA A 81 -27.17 59.53 -20.84
C ALA A 81 -25.64 59.53 -20.66
N ASP A 82 -25.04 60.26 -21.59
CA ASP A 82 -23.66 60.69 -21.78
C ASP A 82 -23.24 61.65 -20.61
N VAL A 83 -21.98 61.89 -20.22
CA VAL A 83 -21.00 62.75 -20.91
C VAL A 83 -19.69 62.92 -20.07
N ASN A 84 -18.53 62.89 -20.77
CA ASN A 84 -17.18 63.49 -20.53
C ASN A 84 -16.23 62.94 -19.44
N GLY A 85 -14.94 62.70 -19.70
CA GLY A 85 -14.14 62.90 -20.92
C GLY A 85 -12.62 62.83 -20.67
N ALA A 86 -11.89 62.48 -21.74
CA ALA A 86 -10.52 62.85 -22.11
C ALA A 86 -9.29 62.22 -21.40
N HIS A 87 -8.64 61.34 -22.16
CA HIS A 87 -7.19 61.07 -22.16
C HIS A 87 -6.42 62.26 -22.78
N PRO A 88 -5.09 62.36 -22.58
CA PRO A 88 -4.20 62.09 -23.72
C PRO A 88 -2.90 61.35 -23.34
N ALA A 89 -2.11 61.03 -24.37
CA ALA A 89 -0.92 60.20 -24.38
C ALA A 89 0.39 61.00 -24.57
N ASP A 90 1.51 60.33 -24.21
CA ASP A 90 2.89 60.38 -24.79
C ASP A 90 3.85 61.55 -24.40
N PRO A 91 5.20 61.53 -24.67
CA PRO A 91 6.22 60.46 -24.91
C PRO A 91 7.61 60.63 -24.22
N ASP A 92 8.55 59.70 -24.54
CA ASP A 92 10.04 59.81 -24.67
C ASP A 92 10.96 59.73 -23.42
N GLN A 93 12.20 59.19 -23.41
CA GLN A 93 12.98 58.19 -24.18
C GLN A 93 14.41 58.06 -23.58
N ARG A 94 15.11 56.92 -23.87
CA ARG A 94 16.60 56.66 -23.93
C ARG A 94 17.36 56.34 -22.61
N GLN A 95 17.97 55.14 -22.50
CA GLN A 95 19.37 54.72 -22.83
C GLN A 95 20.42 55.41 -21.92
N GLN A 96 21.44 54.78 -21.33
CA GLN A 96 22.37 53.74 -21.81
C GLN A 96 23.22 53.20 -20.63
N ALA A 97 23.88 52.05 -20.84
CA ALA A 97 24.83 51.40 -19.94
C ALA A 97 26.22 52.07 -19.93
N ASP A 98 27.01 51.85 -18.86
CA ASP A 98 28.44 51.55 -18.96
C ASP A 98 29.05 51.00 -17.65
N ALA A 99 30.08 50.17 -17.83
CA ALA A 99 30.79 49.38 -16.85
C ALA A 99 32.04 50.08 -16.27
N ALA A 100 32.55 49.60 -15.13
CA ALA A 100 33.97 49.70 -14.76
C ALA A 100 34.40 48.51 -13.88
N ALA A 101 35.60 48.00 -14.17
CA ALA A 101 36.26 46.85 -13.59
C ALA A 101 37.62 47.25 -12.97
N GLU A 102 38.14 46.46 -12.03
CA GLU A 102 39.57 46.30 -11.71
C GLU A 102 39.79 44.80 -11.38
N GLN A 103 40.41 43.97 -12.24
CA GLN A 103 41.84 43.77 -12.54
C GLN A 103 42.70 43.15 -11.42
N ASN A 104 43.05 41.86 -11.59
CA ASN A 104 44.46 41.43 -11.74
C ASN A 104 44.60 39.97 -12.25
N THR A 105 45.41 39.79 -13.30
CA THR A 105 46.00 38.54 -13.85
C THR A 105 47.52 38.81 -14.06
N PRO A 106 48.41 37.81 -14.28
CA PRO A 106 48.71 37.24 -15.63
C PRO A 106 49.26 35.76 -15.59
N GLN A 107 49.56 34.95 -16.63
CA GLN A 107 49.47 34.95 -18.12
C GLN A 107 49.84 33.54 -18.70
N ASP A 108 49.68 33.42 -20.04
CA ASP A 108 50.24 32.48 -21.07
C ASP A 108 49.23 31.51 -21.71
N ALA A 109 48.59 31.76 -22.88
CA ALA A 109 49.01 31.91 -24.31
C ALA A 109 49.34 30.54 -24.99
N GLN A 110 48.87 30.10 -26.18
CA GLN A 110 48.56 30.74 -27.47
C GLN A 110 47.64 29.90 -28.43
N ASN A 111 46.91 30.63 -29.30
CA ASN A 111 46.59 30.46 -30.74
C ASN A 111 45.63 29.42 -31.39
N ILE A 112 44.80 30.02 -32.27
CA ILE A 112 43.72 29.68 -33.25
C ILE A 112 44.33 29.66 -34.70
N PRO A 113 43.71 29.30 -35.88
CA PRO A 113 42.28 29.21 -36.30
C PRO A 113 41.79 28.03 -37.18
N ASP A 114 40.52 27.63 -36.98
CA ASP A 114 39.27 27.96 -37.70
C ASP A 114 39.11 28.03 -39.26
N VAL A 115 37.87 27.70 -39.69
CA VAL A 115 37.05 28.19 -40.85
C VAL A 115 36.63 27.23 -42.02
N GLN A 116 35.36 26.80 -41.91
CA GLN A 116 34.19 26.83 -42.84
C GLN A 116 34.04 26.13 -44.23
N HIS A 117 32.83 25.55 -44.33
CA HIS A 117 31.79 25.57 -45.38
C HIS A 117 31.95 24.91 -46.78
N GLY A 118 30.90 24.16 -47.17
CA GLY A 118 30.50 23.98 -48.57
C GLY A 118 29.56 22.81 -48.87
N LYS A 119 28.28 23.10 -49.16
CA LYS A 119 27.20 22.15 -49.53
C LYS A 119 27.28 21.65 -51.00
N ARG A 120 26.44 20.63 -51.28
CA ARG A 120 25.91 20.08 -52.57
C ARG A 120 26.74 18.93 -53.16
N GLY A 121 26.21 17.82 -53.67
CA GLY A 121 24.85 17.36 -53.93
C GLY A 121 24.85 16.34 -55.09
N SER A 122 23.98 15.34 -55.01
CA SER A 122 23.36 14.57 -56.13
C SER A 122 24.08 13.38 -56.80
N LYS A 123 23.50 12.19 -56.52
CA LYS A 123 22.99 11.13 -57.43
C LYS A 123 23.91 10.44 -58.48
N HIS A 124 24.03 9.11 -58.37
CA HIS A 124 23.54 8.04 -59.28
C HIS A 124 24.21 6.70 -58.85
N ARG A 125 23.50 5.61 -58.50
CA ARG A 125 22.54 4.71 -59.18
C ARG A 125 23.24 3.53 -59.91
N GLY A 126 22.98 2.32 -59.39
CA GLY A 126 23.03 1.01 -60.08
C GLY A 126 24.38 0.27 -60.00
N LYS A 127 24.47 -1.06 -59.96
CA LYS A 127 23.48 -2.14 -60.08
C LYS A 127 24.21 -3.49 -59.80
N THR A 128 23.51 -4.40 -59.10
CA THR A 128 23.41 -5.88 -59.32
C THR A 128 24.61 -6.86 -59.27
N GLY A 129 24.38 -7.97 -58.54
CA GLY A 129 24.82 -9.36 -58.85
C GLY A 129 25.39 -10.12 -57.63
N LYS A 130 24.63 -10.98 -56.91
CA LYS A 130 24.49 -12.46 -57.09
C LYS A 130 25.84 -13.16 -57.39
N THR A 131 26.32 -14.24 -56.75
CA THR A 131 25.69 -15.37 -56.04
C THR A 131 26.76 -16.33 -55.46
N LYS A 132 26.39 -17.06 -54.40
CA LYS A 132 26.69 -18.48 -54.03
C LYS A 132 28.12 -18.98 -53.66
N LYS A 133 28.15 -19.50 -52.41
CA LYS A 133 28.57 -20.85 -51.91
C LYS A 133 29.95 -21.41 -52.29
N THR A 134 30.70 -21.85 -51.27
CA THR A 134 30.93 -23.29 -50.99
C THR A 134 31.62 -23.53 -49.64
N ASP A 135 31.28 -24.68 -49.06
CA ASP A 135 31.65 -25.24 -47.75
C ASP A 135 33.10 -25.73 -47.65
N LYS A 136 33.58 -25.90 -46.40
CA LYS A 136 34.10 -27.15 -45.78
C LYS A 136 34.95 -26.82 -44.54
N THR A 137 34.50 -27.11 -43.31
CA THR A 137 34.71 -28.35 -42.50
C THR A 137 36.18 -28.76 -42.27
N GLY A 138 36.56 -28.93 -41.00
CA GLY A 138 37.79 -29.62 -40.58
C GLY A 138 38.19 -29.38 -39.11
N LYS A 139 37.88 -30.35 -38.24
CA LYS A 139 38.30 -30.48 -36.82
C LYS A 139 39.78 -30.86 -36.67
N THR A 140 40.37 -30.55 -35.49
CA THR A 140 41.30 -31.33 -34.61
C THR A 140 42.28 -30.36 -33.92
N SER A 141 42.21 -30.16 -32.59
CA SER A 141 42.81 -30.91 -31.46
C SER A 141 44.31 -30.66 -31.21
N ALA A 142 44.61 -30.45 -29.91
CA ALA A 142 45.86 -30.69 -29.19
C ALA A 142 46.88 -29.54 -29.00
N SER A 143 46.94 -29.09 -27.73
CA SER A 143 48.13 -28.95 -26.86
C SER A 143 49.36 -28.16 -27.34
N GLY A 144 49.77 -27.18 -26.52
CA GLY A 144 51.19 -26.82 -26.38
C GLY A 144 51.46 -25.32 -26.20
N LYS A 145 51.58 -24.86 -24.94
CA LYS A 145 52.51 -23.77 -24.59
C LYS A 145 53.92 -24.37 -24.58
N PRO A 146 54.97 -23.64 -24.99
CA PRO A 146 55.72 -22.90 -23.96
C PRO A 146 56.38 -21.58 -24.41
N GLY A 147 56.57 -20.70 -23.42
CA GLY A 147 57.86 -20.03 -23.21
C GLY A 147 58.17 -18.77 -24.03
N MET A 148 57.82 -17.62 -23.48
CA MET A 148 58.36 -16.32 -23.89
C MET A 148 59.68 -16.03 -23.15
N SER A 149 60.71 -15.64 -23.89
CA SER A 149 62.08 -15.37 -23.44
C SER A 149 62.28 -13.96 -22.83
N LYS A 150 63.15 -13.87 -21.82
CA LYS A 150 63.60 -12.62 -21.16
C LYS A 150 64.66 -11.93 -22.02
N PRO A 151 64.51 -10.63 -22.33
CA PRO A 151 65.12 -9.61 -21.48
C PRO A 151 64.18 -8.41 -21.29
N ALA A 152 63.27 -8.51 -20.31
CA ALA A 152 62.50 -7.39 -19.76
C ALA A 152 62.29 -7.62 -18.25
N ARG A 153 63.38 -7.95 -17.55
CA ARG A 153 63.46 -8.07 -16.08
C ARG A 153 64.62 -7.23 -15.59
N ARG A 154 64.42 -5.91 -15.59
CA ARG A 154 65.09 -4.84 -14.84
C ARG A 154 64.33 -3.58 -15.27
N ILE A 155 63.77 -2.84 -14.32
CA ILE A 155 62.72 -1.79 -14.48
C ILE A 155 61.25 -2.28 -14.33
N ILE A 156 60.99 -3.36 -13.57
CA ILE A 156 59.72 -3.54 -12.82
C ILE A 156 60.07 -4.30 -11.53
N ALA A 157 60.82 -3.65 -10.64
CA ALA A 157 61.14 -4.16 -9.29
C ALA A 157 61.42 -3.03 -8.28
N ALA A 158 61.09 -1.77 -8.61
CA ALA A 158 61.27 -0.61 -7.73
C ALA A 158 59.98 0.22 -7.52
N LEU A 159 58.82 -0.25 -8.02
CA LEU A 159 57.51 0.37 -7.80
C LEU A 159 56.48 -0.57 -7.15
N ALA A 160 56.93 -1.70 -6.58
CA ALA A 160 56.10 -2.62 -5.80
C ALA A 160 56.55 -2.75 -4.33
N ALA A 161 57.44 -1.85 -3.86
CA ALA A 161 57.91 -1.80 -2.47
C ALA A 161 57.66 -0.43 -1.78
N ILE A 162 56.96 0.50 -2.44
CA ILE A 162 56.48 1.77 -1.85
C ILE A 162 55.01 1.99 -2.24
N VAL A 163 54.18 0.97 -2.02
CA VAL A 163 52.72 1.13 -1.75
C VAL A 163 52.27 0.14 -0.64
N ILE A 164 53.19 -0.69 -0.12
CA ILE A 164 53.04 -1.33 1.19
C ILE A 164 53.70 -0.40 2.22
N PHE A 165 53.01 0.69 2.56
CA PHE A 165 53.13 1.37 3.86
C PHE A 165 51.94 2.30 4.19
N LEU A 166 50.86 2.30 3.40
CA LEU A 166 49.61 3.02 3.73
C LEU A 166 48.32 2.22 3.47
N ALA A 167 48.40 0.89 3.47
CA ALA A 167 47.21 0.02 3.42
C ALA A 167 47.55 -1.34 4.05
N GLY A 168 47.50 -1.43 5.39
CA GLY A 168 47.86 -2.65 6.10
C GLY A 168 48.08 -2.50 7.61
N ALA A 169 47.23 -1.72 8.29
CA ALA A 169 47.13 -1.68 9.77
C ALA A 169 45.80 -1.01 10.18
N GLY A 170 44.68 -1.60 9.78
CA GLY A 170 43.35 -1.01 10.05
C GLY A 170 42.17 -1.96 9.89
N THR A 171 42.39 -3.27 9.93
CA THR A 171 41.30 -4.26 9.78
C THR A 171 41.62 -5.55 10.54
N ALA A 172 41.90 -5.42 11.83
CA ALA A 172 41.94 -6.53 12.79
C ALA A 172 41.84 -6.03 14.25
N ILE A 173 41.11 -4.93 14.52
CA ILE A 173 40.73 -4.49 15.88
C ILE A 173 39.38 -3.74 15.75
N ALA A 174 38.30 -4.47 15.46
CA ALA A 174 36.94 -3.92 15.49
C ALA A 174 35.85 -5.02 15.62
N ILE A 175 36.20 -6.20 16.12
CA ILE A 175 35.25 -7.29 16.43
C ILE A 175 35.66 -7.90 17.78
N THR A 176 35.74 -7.09 18.83
CA THR A 176 35.73 -7.56 20.24
C THR A 176 35.33 -6.47 21.25
N THR A 177 34.44 -5.54 20.89
CA THR A 177 34.01 -4.45 21.81
C THR A 177 32.54 -4.06 21.67
N TYR A 178 31.66 -5.03 21.44
CA TYR A 178 30.21 -4.82 21.55
C TYR A 178 29.51 -5.96 22.29
N ARG A 179 30.17 -6.52 23.33
CA ARG A 179 29.57 -7.55 24.20
C ARG A 179 29.94 -7.48 25.68
N GLN A 180 30.50 -6.38 26.16
CA GLN A 180 30.76 -6.18 27.59
C GLN A 180 30.59 -4.71 28.02
N HIS A 181 29.36 -4.19 27.93
CA HIS A 181 29.02 -2.94 28.63
C HIS A 181 27.57 -2.90 29.14
N GLN A 182 27.08 -4.03 29.65
CA GLN A 182 26.03 -4.04 30.67
C GLN A 182 26.36 -5.13 31.69
N GLU A 183 27.18 -4.77 32.67
CA GLU A 183 27.19 -5.32 34.02
C GLU A 183 28.32 -4.62 34.80
N GLY A 184 27.98 -3.98 35.93
CA GLY A 184 28.98 -3.49 36.88
C GLY A 184 28.93 -2.00 37.19
N ALA A 185 27.90 -1.57 37.93
CA ALA A 185 28.04 -0.48 38.90
C ALA A 185 26.95 -0.59 39.97
N ARG A 186 27.04 -1.63 40.82
CA ARG A 186 26.31 -1.68 42.08
C ARG A 186 27.32 -1.70 43.23
N GLN A 187 27.23 -0.66 44.05
CA GLN A 187 27.80 -0.45 45.39
C GLN A 187 29.31 -0.18 45.53
N THR A 188 29.63 0.99 46.07
CA THR A 188 30.14 1.20 47.45
C THR A 188 30.28 2.71 47.71
N GLY A 189 29.93 3.19 48.91
CA GLY A 189 30.22 4.57 49.35
C GLY A 189 29.15 5.19 50.24
N THR A 190 29.36 5.10 51.55
CA THR A 190 28.49 5.43 52.69
C THR A 190 28.44 6.94 53.02
N GLU A 191 27.26 7.38 53.46
CA GLU A 191 26.93 8.41 54.47
C GLU A 191 27.57 9.83 54.45
N SER A 192 26.72 10.84 54.23
CA SER A 192 26.50 11.90 55.24
C SER A 192 25.09 12.45 55.11
N GLY A 193 24.37 12.55 56.23
CA GLY A 193 22.97 12.96 56.29
C GLY A 193 22.80 14.47 56.37
N THR A 194 21.74 14.96 55.75
CA THR A 194 20.94 16.08 56.28
C THR A 194 19.54 16.00 55.69
N SER A 195 18.55 15.94 56.59
CA SER A 195 17.13 15.97 56.29
C SER A 195 16.70 17.33 55.74
N THR A 196 15.95 17.37 54.64
CA THR A 196 14.90 18.38 54.43
C THR A 196 13.96 17.98 53.29
N ALA A 197 12.67 17.92 53.64
CA ALA A 197 11.48 18.19 52.83
C ALA A 197 11.29 17.46 51.48
N THR A 198 10.30 16.57 51.47
CA THR A 198 9.58 16.09 50.28
C THR A 198 9.02 17.25 49.45
N PRO A 199 9.32 17.32 48.14
CA PRO A 199 8.37 17.80 47.16
C PRO A 199 7.66 16.58 46.56
N SER A 200 6.33 16.63 46.58
CA SER A 200 5.45 15.74 45.81
C SER A 200 6.03 15.50 44.42
N GLY A 201 6.22 14.23 44.07
CA GLY A 201 6.91 13.78 42.86
C GLY A 201 6.42 14.51 41.62
N ALA A 202 7.31 15.27 41.00
CA ALA A 202 7.19 15.62 39.61
C ALA A 202 7.10 14.30 38.83
N SER A 203 6.02 14.12 38.08
CA SER A 203 5.92 13.07 37.07
C SER A 203 7.10 13.26 36.11
N SER A 204 8.08 12.38 36.19
CA SER A 204 9.10 12.29 35.16
C SER A 204 8.40 11.86 33.88
N SER A 205 8.16 12.79 32.97
CA SER A 205 7.73 12.48 31.60
C SER A 205 8.87 11.78 30.88
N GLY A 206 9.04 10.48 31.16
CA GLY A 206 9.94 9.62 30.42
C GLY A 206 9.40 9.46 29.00
N THR A 207 10.26 9.62 28.01
CA THR A 207 9.96 9.23 26.62
C THR A 207 9.51 7.77 26.57
N ALA A 208 8.44 7.47 25.83
CA ALA A 208 7.88 6.11 25.76
C ALA A 208 8.93 5.10 25.27
N THR A 209 8.98 3.93 25.89
CA THR A 209 9.77 2.82 25.34
C THR A 209 9.07 2.22 24.12
N PRO A 210 9.79 1.46 23.26
CA PRO A 210 9.15 0.70 22.17
C PRO A 210 7.99 -0.18 22.65
N ALA A 211 8.11 -0.83 23.80
CA ALA A 211 7.07 -1.67 24.37
C ALA A 211 5.84 -0.86 24.83
N ASP A 212 6.04 0.33 25.41
CA ASP A 212 4.96 1.23 25.79
C ASP A 212 4.18 1.73 24.56
N TYR A 213 4.91 2.09 23.50
CA TYR A 213 4.31 2.46 22.22
C TYR A 213 3.45 1.32 21.65
N ILE A 214 3.99 0.10 21.60
CA ILE A 214 3.24 -1.06 21.08
C ILE A 214 2.00 -1.33 21.93
N LYS A 215 2.11 -1.28 23.26
CA LYS A 215 0.98 -1.48 24.16
C LYS A 215 -0.11 -0.43 23.95
N ALA A 216 0.26 0.84 23.74
CA ALA A 216 -0.69 1.89 23.42
C ALA A 216 -1.39 1.63 22.08
N MET A 217 -0.63 1.28 21.03
CA MET A 217 -1.20 0.97 19.72
C MET A 217 -2.05 -0.31 19.70
N GLN A 218 -1.78 -1.28 20.58
CA GLN A 218 -2.60 -2.47 20.76
C GLN A 218 -4.01 -2.16 21.30
N SER A 219 -4.19 -1.01 21.96
CA SER A 219 -5.49 -0.51 22.41
C SER A 219 -6.27 0.26 21.34
N PHE A 220 -5.61 0.64 20.23
CA PHE A 220 -6.23 1.38 19.15
C PHE A 220 -7.35 0.58 18.48
N THR A 221 -8.40 1.29 18.08
CA THR A 221 -9.51 0.77 17.26
C THR A 221 -9.87 1.82 16.22
N ALA A 222 -9.84 1.45 14.94
CA ALA A 222 -10.21 2.34 13.85
C ALA A 222 -11.74 2.45 13.73
N ASN A 223 -12.22 3.66 13.42
CA ASN A 223 -13.64 3.98 13.25
C ASN A 223 -13.86 5.09 12.21
N ALA A 224 -12.99 5.18 11.19
CA ALA A 224 -13.05 6.23 10.19
C ALA A 224 -14.32 6.11 9.33
N ASP A 225 -14.92 7.26 9.01
CA ASP A 225 -16.09 7.38 8.14
C ASP A 225 -15.66 7.77 6.72
N ALA A 226 -16.35 7.21 5.71
CA ALA A 226 -16.09 7.50 4.30
C ALA A 226 -17.00 8.60 3.71
N GLY A 227 -18.12 8.93 4.35
CA GLY A 227 -19.09 9.91 3.84
C GLY A 227 -18.82 11.34 4.31
N THR A 228 -18.18 11.50 5.47
CA THR A 228 -17.98 12.77 6.16
C THR A 228 -16.51 12.95 6.51
N LEU A 229 -15.95 14.07 6.07
CA LEU A 229 -14.59 14.43 6.39
C LEU A 229 -14.50 14.94 7.84
N ALA A 230 -13.68 14.29 8.67
CA ALA A 230 -13.52 14.63 10.09
C ALA A 230 -12.45 15.73 10.32
N TYR A 231 -11.69 16.07 9.28
CA TYR A 231 -10.59 17.02 9.35
C TYR A 231 -10.66 18.01 8.18
N ASP A 232 -10.29 19.26 8.41
CA ASP A 232 -10.24 20.25 7.34
C ASP A 232 -9.18 19.88 6.27
N VAL A 233 -9.61 19.90 5.01
CA VAL A 233 -8.77 19.77 3.81
C VAL A 233 -9.10 20.94 2.90
N THR A 234 -8.19 21.91 2.87
CA THR A 234 -8.42 23.24 2.29
C THR A 234 -7.52 23.54 1.09
N GLY A 235 -6.69 22.57 0.68
CA GLY A 235 -5.71 22.73 -0.39
C GLY A 235 -4.49 23.55 0.05
N LYS A 236 -4.32 23.77 1.36
CA LYS A 236 -3.19 24.51 1.90
C LYS A 236 -1.98 23.59 2.03
N THR A 237 -0.81 24.16 1.79
CA THR A 237 0.46 23.51 2.04
C THR A 237 1.23 24.28 3.10
N THR A 238 2.04 23.55 3.85
CA THR A 238 2.84 24.06 4.96
C THR A 238 4.31 23.78 4.70
N THR A 239 5.16 24.78 4.93
CA THR A 239 6.61 24.57 4.94
C THR A 239 7.01 24.03 6.31
N LEU A 240 7.56 22.82 6.35
CA LEU A 240 8.11 22.21 7.55
C LEU A 240 9.63 22.39 7.57
N ALA A 241 10.21 22.62 8.75
CA ALA A 241 11.66 22.49 8.90
C ALA A 241 12.06 21.02 8.69
N ALA A 242 13.27 20.77 8.20
CA ALA A 242 13.73 19.41 7.88
C ALA A 242 13.52 18.43 9.05
N LYS A 243 13.90 18.82 10.28
CA LYS A 243 13.73 18.05 11.51
C LYS A 243 12.27 17.71 11.86
N ASP A 244 11.31 18.44 11.28
CA ASP A 244 9.89 18.29 11.57
C ASP A 244 9.16 17.45 10.49
N THR A 245 9.84 17.13 9.38
CA THR A 245 9.35 16.21 8.35
C THR A 245 9.37 14.76 8.83
N PRO A 246 8.58 13.84 8.24
CA PRO A 246 8.61 12.43 8.62
C PRO A 246 10.02 11.81 8.64
N TYR A 247 10.77 11.93 7.55
CA TYR A 247 12.14 11.43 7.45
C TYR A 247 13.10 12.19 8.36
N GLY A 248 12.92 13.49 8.56
CA GLY A 248 13.79 14.24 9.47
C GLY A 248 13.63 13.85 10.94
N LYS A 249 12.42 13.47 11.37
CA LYS A 249 12.15 12.95 12.72
C LYS A 249 12.66 11.52 12.90
N HIS A 250 12.36 10.65 11.94
CA HIS A 250 12.51 9.20 12.08
C HIS A 250 13.76 8.65 11.40
N GLY A 251 14.34 9.35 10.44
CA GLY A 251 15.57 8.94 9.76
C GLY A 251 15.39 7.66 8.93
N LYS A 252 16.50 6.95 8.73
CA LYS A 252 16.54 5.72 7.96
C LYS A 252 15.83 4.58 8.70
N LEU A 253 15.03 3.82 7.97
CA LEU A 253 14.27 2.70 8.53
C LEU A 253 15.06 1.39 8.49
N SER A 254 14.70 0.48 9.39
CA SER A 254 15.16 -0.92 9.40
C SER A 254 14.02 -1.86 9.78
N VAL A 255 14.21 -3.16 9.62
CA VAL A 255 13.26 -4.19 10.05
C VAL A 255 13.82 -4.91 11.28
N GLY A 256 13.08 -4.93 12.38
CA GLY A 256 13.57 -5.49 13.64
C GLY A 256 12.47 -5.96 14.58
N LYS A 257 12.87 -6.76 15.58
CA LYS A 257 11.96 -7.27 16.62
C LYS A 257 11.70 -6.21 17.69
N VAL A 258 10.48 -6.20 18.22
CA VAL A 258 10.04 -5.34 19.32
C VAL A 258 9.24 -6.19 20.29
N ASP A 259 9.50 -6.01 21.59
CA ASP A 259 8.72 -6.68 22.62
C ASP A 259 7.23 -6.31 22.50
N GLY A 260 6.37 -7.34 22.60
CA GLY A 260 4.92 -7.19 22.42
C GLY A 260 4.42 -7.48 21.01
N LEU A 261 5.30 -7.63 20.01
CA LEU A 261 4.94 -8.10 18.67
C LEU A 261 5.48 -9.51 18.39
N SER A 262 4.72 -10.33 17.66
CA SER A 262 5.13 -11.69 17.29
C SER A 262 6.08 -11.74 16.08
N ALA A 263 6.01 -10.74 15.21
CA ALA A 263 6.85 -10.61 14.02
C ALA A 263 7.71 -9.33 14.06
N PRO A 264 8.84 -9.30 13.33
CA PRO A 264 9.58 -8.07 13.11
C PRO A 264 8.71 -7.00 12.42
N THR A 265 8.96 -5.74 12.74
CA THR A 265 8.25 -4.56 12.20
C THR A 265 9.25 -3.50 11.74
N ILE A 266 8.75 -2.41 11.16
CA ILE A 266 9.56 -1.25 10.80
C ILE A 266 9.97 -0.49 12.06
N LEU A 267 11.27 -0.23 12.17
CA LEU A 267 11.88 0.62 13.16
C LEU A 267 12.45 1.88 12.51
N ASP A 268 12.34 2.99 13.20
CA ASP A 268 13.04 4.22 12.85
C ASP A 268 14.52 4.20 13.27
N ALA A 269 15.27 5.24 12.94
CA ALA A 269 16.70 5.36 13.23
C ALA A 269 17.03 5.41 14.73
N HIS A 270 16.03 5.60 15.59
CA HIS A 270 16.17 5.60 17.05
C HIS A 270 15.76 4.26 17.67
N GLY A 271 15.38 3.28 16.85
CA GLY A 271 14.89 1.96 17.29
C GLY A 271 13.43 1.96 17.75
N MET A 272 12.68 3.03 17.47
CA MET A 272 11.25 3.10 17.80
C MET A 272 10.41 2.47 16.68
N PRO A 273 9.33 1.73 17.00
CA PRO A 273 8.42 1.24 15.98
C PRO A 273 7.79 2.42 15.24
N PHE A 274 7.76 2.36 13.91
CA PHE A 274 7.23 3.44 13.09
C PHE A 274 6.35 2.90 11.96
N GLN A 275 5.09 3.33 11.95
CA GLN A 275 4.12 2.93 10.93
C GLN A 275 4.10 3.93 9.78
N LEU A 276 4.44 3.46 8.57
CA LEU A 276 4.24 4.20 7.34
C LEU A 276 2.77 4.15 6.93
N ARG A 277 2.23 5.31 6.55
CA ARG A 277 0.87 5.55 6.10
C ARG A 277 0.96 6.14 4.71
N GLY A 278 0.49 5.37 3.74
CA GLY A 278 0.85 5.56 2.36
C GLY A 278 -0.31 5.88 1.43
N ALA A 279 0.04 6.61 0.36
CA ALA A 279 -0.78 6.76 -0.84
C ALA A 279 -0.04 6.13 -2.02
N SER A 280 -0.67 5.17 -2.71
CA SER A 280 -0.14 4.64 -3.96
C SER A 280 -0.59 5.51 -5.13
N THR A 281 0.31 5.78 -6.07
CA THR A 281 -0.10 6.20 -7.41
C THR A 281 -0.92 5.09 -8.05
N HIS A 282 -1.79 5.45 -8.99
CA HIS A 282 -2.19 4.48 -10.02
C HIS A 282 -0.97 4.25 -10.96
N GLY A 283 -1.07 3.35 -11.93
CA GLY A 283 -0.01 3.10 -12.93
C GLY A 283 0.56 4.38 -13.56
N LEU A 284 1.88 4.52 -13.49
CA LEU A 284 2.61 5.73 -13.90
C LEU A 284 2.49 6.07 -15.39
N GLN A 285 2.21 5.10 -16.25
CA GLN A 285 1.93 5.32 -17.67
C GLN A 285 0.59 6.03 -17.92
N TRP A 286 -0.36 5.90 -16.99
CA TRP A 286 -1.72 6.43 -17.15
C TRP A 286 -1.95 7.71 -16.37
N PHE A 287 -1.40 7.80 -15.15
CA PHE A 287 -1.65 8.92 -14.25
C PHE A 287 -0.36 9.62 -13.75
N PRO A 288 0.63 9.92 -14.63
CA PRO A 288 1.90 10.53 -14.21
C PRO A 288 1.74 11.94 -13.64
N GLN A 289 0.67 12.65 -13.99
CA GLN A 289 0.44 14.04 -13.59
C GLN A 289 0.37 14.25 -12.08
N TYR A 290 0.02 13.21 -11.32
CA TYR A 290 -0.06 13.26 -9.86
C TYR A 290 1.29 13.06 -9.16
N VAL A 291 2.35 12.69 -9.90
CA VAL A 291 3.70 12.57 -9.37
C VAL A 291 4.40 13.92 -9.48
N ASN A 292 4.14 14.78 -8.51
CA ASN A 292 4.76 16.09 -8.40
C ASN A 292 4.88 16.54 -6.93
N LYS A 293 5.73 17.54 -6.67
CA LYS A 293 6.03 17.99 -5.30
C LYS A 293 4.80 18.55 -4.57
N ASP A 294 3.99 19.38 -5.23
CA ASP A 294 2.81 19.98 -4.61
C ASP A 294 1.74 18.92 -4.26
N ALA A 295 1.59 17.88 -5.09
CA ALA A 295 0.72 16.75 -4.82
C ALA A 295 1.16 16.02 -3.55
N PHE A 296 2.43 15.64 -3.47
CA PHE A 296 2.98 14.91 -2.32
C PHE A 296 2.96 15.77 -1.06
N GLN A 297 3.20 17.08 -1.19
CA GLN A 297 3.09 18.02 -0.08
C GLN A 297 1.64 18.12 0.44
N SER A 298 0.65 18.10 -0.45
CA SER A 298 -0.77 18.10 -0.06
C SER A 298 -1.13 16.84 0.76
N LEU A 299 -0.64 15.67 0.33
CA LEU A 299 -0.80 14.41 1.06
C LEU A 299 -0.13 14.47 2.44
N ARG A 300 1.09 15.01 2.51
CA ARG A 300 1.84 15.14 3.78
C ARG A 300 1.13 16.05 4.77
N ASP A 301 0.72 17.22 4.30
CA ASP A 301 0.35 18.32 5.18
C ASP A 301 -1.10 18.20 5.68
N GLU A 302 -2.04 17.78 4.83
CA GLU A 302 -3.45 17.75 5.20
C GLU A 302 -4.03 16.33 5.34
N TRP A 303 -3.36 15.27 4.86
CA TRP A 303 -3.91 13.90 4.87
C TRP A 303 -3.25 12.97 5.91
N GLY A 304 -2.15 13.40 6.53
CA GLY A 304 -1.41 12.56 7.50
C GLY A 304 -0.59 11.44 6.87
N ILE A 305 -0.37 11.50 5.54
CA ILE A 305 0.43 10.55 4.75
C ILE A 305 1.91 10.86 4.94
N ASN A 306 2.74 9.85 5.19
CA ASN A 306 4.20 10.02 5.36
C ASN A 306 5.02 9.27 4.30
N MET A 307 4.35 8.55 3.39
CA MET A 307 4.96 7.74 2.36
C MET A 307 4.14 7.77 1.07
N VAL A 308 4.80 7.72 -0.08
CA VAL A 308 4.17 7.57 -1.40
C VAL A 308 4.68 6.30 -2.07
N ARG A 309 3.83 5.60 -2.82
CA ARG A 309 4.20 4.40 -3.59
C ARG A 309 4.06 4.68 -5.08
N LEU A 310 5.12 4.41 -5.84
CA LEU A 310 5.21 4.66 -7.27
C LEU A 310 5.01 3.36 -8.05
N ALA A 311 3.78 3.12 -8.53
CA ALA A 311 3.37 1.88 -9.19
C ALA A 311 3.85 1.82 -10.66
N ALA A 312 5.04 1.27 -10.89
CA ALA A 312 5.64 1.16 -12.22
C ALA A 312 5.27 -0.19 -12.88
N TYR A 313 4.18 -0.20 -13.65
CA TYR A 313 3.72 -1.37 -14.40
C TYR A 313 4.77 -1.80 -15.42
N PRO A 314 5.24 -3.06 -15.41
CA PRO A 314 6.15 -3.56 -16.44
C PRO A 314 5.42 -3.75 -17.78
N ARG A 315 4.18 -4.22 -17.72
CA ARG A 315 3.30 -4.54 -18.85
C ARG A 315 2.18 -3.50 -18.94
N GLU A 316 1.14 -3.78 -19.73
CA GLU A 316 -0.03 -2.90 -19.89
C GLU A 316 0.33 -1.51 -20.43
N ASN A 317 1.09 -1.50 -21.54
CA ASN A 317 1.71 -0.30 -22.12
C ASN A 317 2.68 0.42 -21.16
N GLY A 318 3.22 -0.34 -20.20
CA GLY A 318 4.11 0.14 -19.17
C GLY A 318 5.59 0.14 -19.55
N TYR A 319 6.44 -0.09 -18.55
CA TYR A 319 7.90 0.04 -18.62
C TYR A 319 8.51 -0.75 -19.79
N LEU A 320 8.09 -2.01 -19.97
CA LEU A 320 8.60 -2.89 -21.03
C LEU A 320 7.85 -2.73 -22.37
N GLN A 321 6.85 -1.86 -22.44
CA GLN A 321 5.93 -1.72 -23.56
C GLN A 321 5.79 -0.27 -24.02
N GLY A 322 6.91 0.46 -24.09
CA GLY A 322 6.99 1.78 -24.71
C GLY A 322 6.93 2.98 -23.76
N ALA A 323 6.60 2.78 -22.48
CA ALA A 323 6.56 3.88 -21.50
C ALA A 323 7.86 4.05 -20.68
N GLN A 324 8.93 3.30 -20.99
CA GLN A 324 10.17 3.28 -20.19
C GLN A 324 10.70 4.69 -19.86
N ALA A 325 11.01 5.51 -20.87
CA ALA A 325 11.65 6.81 -20.65
C ALA A 325 10.75 7.79 -19.86
N GLN A 326 9.44 7.72 -20.09
CA GLN A 326 8.46 8.51 -19.33
C GLN A 326 8.44 8.05 -17.87
N MET A 327 8.30 6.75 -17.63
CA MET A 327 8.29 6.19 -16.28
C MET A 327 9.58 6.47 -15.53
N ASP A 328 10.74 6.34 -16.18
CA ASP A 328 12.02 6.68 -15.55
C ASP A 328 12.03 8.13 -15.08
N SER A 329 11.62 9.07 -15.94
CA SER A 329 11.49 10.49 -15.56
C SER A 329 10.50 10.70 -14.41
N THR A 330 9.36 10.00 -14.43
CA THR A 330 8.33 10.12 -13.40
C THR A 330 8.78 9.53 -12.06
N ILE A 331 9.47 8.37 -12.07
CA ILE A 331 10.01 7.74 -10.86
C ILE A 331 11.05 8.65 -10.22
N GLU A 332 11.99 9.16 -11.01
CA GLU A 332 13.04 10.08 -10.51
C GLU A 332 12.44 11.36 -9.92
N GLN A 333 11.43 11.94 -10.59
CA GLN A 333 10.70 13.10 -10.09
C GLN A 333 9.98 12.79 -8.77
N GLY A 334 9.34 11.63 -8.66
CA GLY A 334 8.66 11.19 -7.45
C GLY A 334 9.62 11.00 -6.27
N ILE A 335 10.76 10.33 -6.50
CA ILE A 335 11.80 10.14 -5.48
C ILE A 335 12.36 11.48 -5.00
N GLN A 336 12.64 12.41 -5.93
CA GLN A 336 13.14 13.73 -5.56
C GLN A 336 12.10 14.53 -4.77
N ALA A 337 10.83 14.52 -5.21
CA ALA A 337 9.74 15.20 -4.51
C ALA A 337 9.56 14.67 -3.08
N ALA A 338 9.53 13.34 -2.91
CA ALA A 338 9.44 12.71 -1.60
C ALA A 338 10.65 13.07 -0.72
N THR A 339 11.86 13.03 -1.27
CA THR A 339 13.09 13.37 -0.54
C THR A 339 13.08 14.84 -0.07
N ASP A 340 12.75 15.77 -0.96
CA ASP A 340 12.66 17.20 -0.64
C ASP A 340 11.65 17.50 0.47
N LEU A 341 10.57 16.73 0.52
CA LEU A 341 9.50 16.87 1.50
C LEU A 341 9.76 16.10 2.80
N GLY A 342 10.85 15.32 2.86
CA GLY A 342 11.16 14.41 3.94
C GLY A 342 10.11 13.31 4.11
N MET A 343 9.62 12.75 3.01
CA MET A 343 8.71 11.60 2.98
C MET A 343 9.46 10.34 2.53
N TYR A 344 8.90 9.19 2.86
CA TYR A 344 9.35 7.90 2.33
C TYR A 344 8.75 7.63 0.95
N VAL A 345 9.45 6.83 0.14
CA VAL A 345 9.00 6.46 -1.20
C VAL A 345 9.24 4.99 -1.48
N ILE A 346 8.20 4.29 -1.93
CA ILE A 346 8.30 2.94 -2.48
C ILE A 346 8.44 3.03 -4.00
N ILE A 347 9.46 2.36 -4.55
CA ILE A 347 9.60 2.10 -5.98
C ILE A 347 9.10 0.69 -6.22
N ASP A 348 7.96 0.57 -6.88
CA ASP A 348 7.25 -0.69 -7.05
C ASP A 348 7.33 -1.20 -8.50
N TRP A 349 7.93 -2.38 -8.67
CA TRP A 349 7.86 -3.13 -9.92
C TRP A 349 6.53 -3.87 -9.97
N HIS A 350 5.57 -3.22 -10.62
CA HIS A 350 4.14 -3.53 -10.46
C HIS A 350 3.70 -4.73 -11.31
N VAL A 351 4.21 -5.92 -10.96
CA VAL A 351 3.74 -7.21 -11.46
C VAL A 351 2.26 -7.38 -11.15
N LEU A 352 1.46 -7.79 -12.14
CA LEU A 352 0.02 -7.96 -11.97
C LEU A 352 -0.47 -9.21 -12.68
N ASN A 353 -0.86 -10.23 -11.92
CA ASN A 353 -1.47 -11.45 -12.43
C ASN A 353 -0.57 -12.29 -13.36
N TYR A 354 0.72 -12.42 -13.03
CA TYR A 354 1.63 -13.34 -13.70
C TYR A 354 2.81 -13.76 -12.82
N ASN A 355 3.53 -14.81 -13.24
CA ASN A 355 4.79 -15.20 -12.61
C ASN A 355 5.89 -14.15 -12.89
N PRO A 356 6.48 -13.51 -11.86
CA PRO A 356 7.46 -12.45 -12.05
C PRO A 356 8.77 -12.93 -12.71
N ASN A 357 9.06 -14.24 -12.69
CA ASN A 357 10.25 -14.80 -13.33
C ASN A 357 10.29 -14.58 -14.84
N GLY A 358 9.14 -14.39 -15.50
CA GLY A 358 9.07 -14.14 -16.94
C GLY A 358 9.81 -12.86 -17.38
N ASP A 359 9.94 -11.87 -16.49
CA ASP A 359 10.57 -10.58 -16.76
C ASP A 359 11.75 -10.30 -15.80
N ALA A 360 12.36 -11.35 -15.23
CA ALA A 360 13.35 -11.23 -14.16
C ALA A 360 14.64 -10.51 -14.56
N ASP A 361 15.12 -10.68 -15.79
CA ASP A 361 16.33 -10.00 -16.26
C ASP A 361 16.12 -8.47 -16.33
N GLN A 362 14.94 -8.05 -16.78
CA GLN A 362 14.55 -6.64 -16.89
C GLN A 362 14.32 -6.03 -15.51
N ALA A 363 13.64 -6.75 -14.61
CA ALA A 363 13.48 -6.33 -13.23
C ALA A 363 14.83 -6.20 -12.51
N GLU A 364 15.76 -7.13 -12.71
CA GLU A 364 17.10 -7.06 -12.11
C GLU A 364 17.85 -5.81 -12.58
N SER A 365 17.81 -5.53 -13.90
CA SER A 365 18.43 -4.33 -14.47
C SER A 365 17.80 -3.05 -13.93
N PHE A 366 16.47 -3.02 -13.80
CA PHE A 366 15.72 -1.91 -13.20
C PHE A 366 16.18 -1.66 -11.77
N PHE A 367 16.10 -2.67 -10.90
CA PHE A 367 16.47 -2.52 -9.50
C PHE A 367 17.94 -2.19 -9.29
N LYS A 368 18.85 -2.81 -10.05
CA LYS A 368 20.27 -2.47 -9.99
C LYS A 368 20.52 -0.99 -10.32
N THR A 369 19.81 -0.45 -11.31
CA THR A 369 19.93 0.96 -11.73
C THR A 369 19.47 1.90 -10.62
N TYR A 370 18.26 1.70 -10.09
CA TYR A 370 17.71 2.56 -9.04
C TYR A 370 18.43 2.39 -7.70
N ALA A 371 18.82 1.16 -7.33
CA ALA A 371 19.60 0.91 -6.12
C ALA A 371 20.98 1.60 -6.21
N GLN A 372 21.67 1.54 -7.34
CA GLN A 372 22.96 2.21 -7.52
C GLN A 372 22.83 3.74 -7.40
N LYS A 373 21.78 4.31 -8.00
CA LYS A 373 21.53 5.76 -8.00
C LYS A 373 21.10 6.28 -6.63
N TYR A 374 20.28 5.51 -5.92
CA TYR A 374 19.64 5.95 -4.68
C TYR A 374 20.16 5.27 -3.40
N LYS A 375 21.28 4.54 -3.45
CA LYS A 375 21.88 3.86 -2.26
C LYS A 375 22.11 4.74 -1.03
N SER A 376 22.30 6.05 -1.20
CA SER A 376 22.48 7.00 -0.08
C SER A 376 21.18 7.59 0.45
N TYR A 377 20.05 7.30 -0.18
CA TYR A 377 18.74 7.82 0.20
C TYR A 377 18.08 6.88 1.21
N GLY A 378 18.10 7.27 2.49
CA GLY A 378 17.52 6.45 3.57
C GLY A 378 15.98 6.42 3.58
N ASN A 379 15.33 7.17 2.70
CA ASN A 379 13.89 7.24 2.55
C ASN A 379 13.32 6.35 1.42
N VAL A 380 14.19 5.67 0.66
CA VAL A 380 13.79 4.79 -0.47
C VAL A 380 13.56 3.36 0.02
N ILE A 381 12.47 2.76 -0.46
CA ILE A 381 12.07 1.36 -0.26
C ILE A 381 11.85 0.74 -1.64
N PHE A 382 12.24 -0.52 -1.84
CA PHE A 382 12.01 -1.25 -3.09
C PHE A 382 10.93 -2.32 -2.90
N GLU A 383 9.91 -2.33 -3.75
CA GLU A 383 8.95 -3.42 -3.84
C GLU A 383 9.22 -4.21 -5.12
N VAL A 384 9.73 -5.43 -4.97
CA VAL A 384 10.33 -6.18 -6.10
C VAL A 384 9.31 -6.85 -6.99
N CYS A 385 8.12 -7.12 -6.49
CA CYS A 385 6.98 -7.57 -7.27
C CYS A 385 5.68 -7.30 -6.50
N ASN A 386 4.74 -6.60 -7.13
CA ASN A 386 3.43 -6.26 -6.59
C ASN A 386 2.53 -7.49 -6.34
N GLU A 387 2.05 -8.16 -7.39
CA GLU A 387 1.01 -9.21 -7.30
C GLU A 387 1.30 -10.43 -8.18
N PRO A 388 2.24 -11.30 -7.77
CA PRO A 388 2.43 -12.60 -8.39
C PRO A 388 1.17 -13.49 -8.33
N THR A 389 0.93 -14.27 -9.39
CA THR A 389 -0.12 -15.30 -9.40
C THR A 389 0.36 -16.60 -10.03
N GLY A 390 -0.34 -17.70 -9.72
CA GLY A 390 -0.06 -19.03 -10.28
C GLY A 390 1.33 -19.57 -9.97
N THR A 391 2.02 -19.02 -8.95
CA THR A 391 3.42 -19.32 -8.65
C THR A 391 3.59 -19.47 -7.15
N PRO A 392 3.95 -20.65 -6.62
CA PRO A 392 4.12 -20.82 -5.18
C PRO A 392 5.24 -19.93 -4.63
N TRP A 393 5.19 -19.66 -3.32
CA TRP A 393 6.28 -18.96 -2.64
C TRP A 393 7.62 -19.67 -2.86
N TYR A 394 7.68 -20.96 -2.54
CA TYR A 394 8.87 -21.78 -2.74
C TYR A 394 8.49 -23.21 -3.12
N ASP A 395 9.06 -23.72 -4.21
CA ASP A 395 8.94 -25.12 -4.64
C ASP A 395 10.29 -25.76 -5.01
N GLY A 396 11.39 -24.99 -4.97
CA GLY A 396 12.73 -25.48 -5.27
C GLY A 396 13.04 -25.60 -6.76
N SER A 397 12.13 -25.18 -7.64
CA SER A 397 12.34 -25.21 -9.09
C SER A 397 13.30 -24.14 -9.61
N GLY A 398 13.52 -23.08 -8.82
CA GLY A 398 14.20 -21.86 -9.27
C GLY A 398 13.30 -20.90 -10.07
N ASN A 399 12.05 -21.27 -10.31
CA ASN A 399 11.02 -20.46 -10.97
C ASN A 399 9.87 -20.07 -10.02
N ASP A 400 10.10 -20.23 -8.71
CA ASP A 400 9.23 -19.79 -7.63
C ASP A 400 9.45 -18.31 -7.27
N ILE A 401 8.56 -17.74 -6.44
CA ILE A 401 8.63 -16.33 -6.05
C ILE A 401 9.86 -16.08 -5.17
N TYR A 402 10.21 -17.02 -4.28
CA TYR A 402 11.38 -16.95 -3.42
C TYR A 402 12.67 -16.73 -4.22
N SER A 403 12.85 -17.49 -5.30
CA SER A 403 14.03 -17.42 -6.16
C SER A 403 14.10 -16.08 -6.90
N TYR A 404 12.96 -15.59 -7.40
CA TYR A 404 12.83 -14.27 -7.99
C TYR A 404 13.22 -13.16 -6.99
N CYS A 405 12.59 -13.16 -5.81
CA CYS A 405 12.84 -12.15 -4.79
C CYS A 405 14.28 -12.18 -4.29
N SER A 406 14.86 -13.36 -4.12
CA SER A 406 16.28 -13.52 -3.73
C SER A 406 17.22 -12.95 -4.78
N ARG A 407 16.92 -13.16 -6.08
CA ARG A 407 17.67 -12.58 -7.19
C ARG A 407 17.62 -11.05 -7.17
N MET A 408 16.44 -10.45 -7.00
CA MET A 408 16.28 -9.00 -6.93
C MET A 408 16.97 -8.42 -5.68
N ALA A 409 16.80 -9.04 -4.53
CA ALA A 409 17.43 -8.62 -3.28
C ALA A 409 18.95 -8.64 -3.38
N LYS A 410 19.51 -9.69 -4.01
CA LYS A 410 20.94 -9.75 -4.29
C LYS A 410 21.38 -8.60 -5.19
N ALA A 411 20.67 -8.31 -6.27
CA ALA A 411 21.04 -7.22 -7.18
C ALA A 411 21.01 -5.84 -6.51
N ILE A 412 20.03 -5.59 -5.62
CA ILE A 412 19.92 -4.36 -4.83
C ILE A 412 21.09 -4.25 -3.85
N ARG A 413 21.40 -5.34 -3.11
CA ARG A 413 22.51 -5.37 -2.15
C ARG A 413 23.88 -5.28 -2.84
N ASP A 414 24.08 -5.93 -3.99
CA ASP A 414 25.30 -5.83 -4.81
C ASP A 414 25.53 -4.41 -5.36
N ALA A 415 24.46 -3.64 -5.60
CA ALA A 415 24.54 -2.21 -5.95
C ALA A 415 24.90 -1.31 -4.76
N GLY A 416 25.03 -1.89 -3.55
CA GLY A 416 25.40 -1.20 -2.32
C GLY A 416 24.23 -0.53 -1.60
N SER A 417 22.99 -0.90 -1.92
CA SER A 417 21.81 -0.41 -1.21
C SER A 417 21.37 -1.38 -0.11
N ASP A 418 21.21 -0.87 1.10
CA ASP A 418 20.70 -1.54 2.29
C ASP A 418 19.23 -1.16 2.61
N ALA A 419 18.53 -0.59 1.62
CA ALA A 419 17.12 -0.24 1.72
C ALA A 419 16.24 -1.43 2.09
N ILE A 420 15.07 -1.14 2.68
CA ILE A 420 14.02 -2.14 2.89
C ILE A 420 13.54 -2.66 1.54
N ILE A 421 13.35 -3.97 1.45
CA ILE A 421 12.85 -4.67 0.27
C ILE A 421 11.53 -5.36 0.62
N LEU A 422 10.49 -5.06 -0.14
CA LEU A 422 9.17 -5.69 -0.05
C LEU A 422 9.06 -6.76 -1.12
N CYS A 423 8.68 -7.98 -0.72
CA CYS A 423 8.52 -9.13 -1.60
C CYS A 423 7.04 -9.52 -1.71
N GLY A 424 6.49 -9.41 -2.92
CA GLY A 424 5.17 -9.95 -3.27
C GLY A 424 5.01 -11.42 -2.91
N THR A 425 3.78 -11.83 -2.61
CA THR A 425 3.43 -13.23 -2.36
C THR A 425 2.44 -13.75 -3.39
N ASN A 426 2.18 -15.07 -3.42
CA ASN A 426 1.27 -15.64 -4.42
C ASN A 426 -0.18 -15.14 -4.19
N THR A 427 -1.04 -15.40 -5.18
CA THR A 427 -2.48 -15.08 -5.15
C THR A 427 -2.71 -13.59 -4.94
N TRP A 428 -2.11 -12.75 -5.79
CA TRP A 428 -2.17 -11.29 -5.68
C TRP A 428 -1.70 -10.80 -4.30
N SER A 429 -0.55 -11.31 -3.86
CA SER A 429 0.02 -11.01 -2.56
C SER A 429 -0.90 -11.29 -1.39
N GLN A 430 -1.46 -12.50 -1.31
CA GLN A 430 -2.32 -12.93 -0.18
C GLN A 430 -1.68 -14.03 0.67
N GLU A 431 -0.76 -14.81 0.11
CA GLU A 431 -0.17 -16.00 0.73
C GLU A 431 1.07 -15.68 1.62
N VAL A 432 0.93 -14.76 2.57
CA VAL A 432 2.02 -14.34 3.48
C VAL A 432 2.39 -15.37 4.54
N ASP A 433 1.48 -16.29 4.86
CA ASP A 433 1.69 -17.40 5.78
C ASP A 433 2.62 -18.47 5.19
N ALA A 434 2.57 -18.69 3.87
CA ALA A 434 3.45 -19.64 3.17
C ALA A 434 4.95 -19.29 3.31
N VAL A 435 5.27 -18.01 3.51
CA VAL A 435 6.64 -17.49 3.63
C VAL A 435 7.36 -18.04 4.85
N ALA A 436 6.65 -18.27 5.97
CA ALA A 436 7.27 -18.60 7.25
C ALA A 436 8.16 -19.85 7.20
N SER A 437 7.84 -20.78 6.29
CA SER A 437 8.62 -22.00 6.06
C SER A 437 10.00 -21.74 5.44
N LYS A 438 10.14 -20.66 4.68
CA LYS A 438 11.38 -20.30 3.99
C LYS A 438 11.45 -18.79 3.70
N PRO A 439 11.70 -17.94 4.70
CA PRO A 439 11.93 -16.51 4.49
C PRO A 439 13.32 -16.26 3.89
N LEU A 440 13.49 -15.15 3.16
CA LEU A 440 14.77 -14.70 2.60
C LEU A 440 15.83 -14.43 3.69
N SER A 441 15.42 -14.16 4.93
CA SER A 441 16.35 -14.06 6.06
C SER A 441 17.09 -15.37 6.34
N ALA A 442 16.54 -16.52 5.91
CA ALA A 442 17.25 -17.80 5.96
C ALA A 442 18.50 -17.82 5.06
N ASP A 443 18.54 -16.99 4.02
CA ASP A 443 19.69 -16.81 3.13
C ASP A 443 20.56 -15.60 3.51
N GLY A 444 20.32 -15.01 4.68
CA GLY A 444 21.12 -13.91 5.22
C GLY A 444 20.73 -12.51 4.71
N PHE A 445 19.61 -12.38 4.01
CA PHE A 445 19.07 -11.06 3.66
C PHE A 445 18.44 -10.39 4.89
N ASP A 446 18.81 -9.13 5.10
CA ASP A 446 18.24 -8.23 6.09
C ASP A 446 17.25 -7.24 5.48
N ASN A 447 16.48 -6.53 6.31
CA ASN A 447 15.52 -5.51 5.89
C ASN A 447 14.54 -6.02 4.80
N ILE A 448 14.09 -7.27 4.93
CA ILE A 448 13.08 -7.88 4.05
C ILE A 448 11.71 -7.87 4.76
N MET A 449 10.67 -7.51 4.02
CA MET A 449 9.27 -7.67 4.43
C MET A 449 8.47 -8.32 3.31
N TYR A 450 7.33 -8.91 3.64
CA TYR A 450 6.47 -9.64 2.73
C TYR A 450 5.15 -8.94 2.54
N VAL A 451 4.69 -8.89 1.30
CA VAL A 451 3.54 -8.07 0.93
C VAL A 451 2.25 -8.84 1.12
N LEU A 452 1.28 -8.18 1.76
CA LEU A 452 -0.13 -8.55 1.79
C LEU A 452 -0.96 -7.47 1.12
N HIS A 453 -1.79 -7.80 0.13
CA HIS A 453 -2.81 -6.90 -0.40
C HIS A 453 -4.22 -7.33 0.01
N PHE A 454 -5.09 -6.35 0.23
CA PHE A 454 -6.50 -6.62 0.49
C PHE A 454 -7.41 -5.56 -0.12
N TYR A 455 -8.67 -5.93 -0.30
CA TYR A 455 -9.74 -5.05 -0.76
C TYR A 455 -10.92 -5.33 0.14
N ALA A 456 -11.29 -4.36 0.97
CA ALA A 456 -12.02 -4.60 2.22
C ALA A 456 -13.40 -5.24 2.00
N ALA A 457 -14.05 -4.98 0.85
CA ALA A 457 -15.35 -5.57 0.54
C ALA A 457 -15.25 -7.04 0.07
N THR A 458 -14.08 -7.48 -0.39
CA THR A 458 -13.82 -8.88 -0.81
C THR A 458 -13.13 -9.68 0.28
N HIS A 459 -12.05 -9.12 0.83
CA HIS A 459 -11.13 -9.82 1.70
C HIS A 459 -11.44 -9.47 3.16
N LYS A 460 -12.05 -10.41 3.88
CA LYS A 460 -12.57 -10.21 5.25
C LYS A 460 -11.80 -11.05 6.28
N ASP A 461 -12.50 -11.76 7.17
CA ASP A 461 -11.90 -12.43 8.33
C ASP A 461 -10.93 -13.54 7.93
N ASP A 462 -11.16 -14.26 6.84
CA ASP A 462 -10.27 -15.34 6.39
C ASP A 462 -8.86 -14.83 6.07
N LEU A 463 -8.76 -13.70 5.35
CA LEU A 463 -7.46 -13.12 5.02
C LEU A 463 -6.83 -12.42 6.23
N ARG A 464 -7.63 -11.84 7.14
CA ARG A 464 -7.14 -11.33 8.43
C ARG A 464 -6.54 -12.45 9.29
N ALA A 465 -7.20 -13.61 9.35
CA ALA A 465 -6.71 -14.78 10.07
C ALA A 465 -5.42 -15.34 9.44
N LYS A 466 -5.31 -15.29 8.11
CA LYS A 466 -4.07 -15.63 7.39
C LYS A 466 -2.92 -14.68 7.77
N LEU A 467 -3.17 -13.37 7.78
CA LEU A 467 -2.20 -12.38 8.27
C LEU A 467 -1.77 -12.69 9.71
N GLU A 468 -2.71 -12.90 10.62
CA GLU A 468 -2.39 -13.24 12.02
C GLU A 468 -1.53 -14.52 12.13
N THR A 469 -1.80 -15.52 11.30
CA THR A 469 -1.02 -16.76 11.25
C THR A 469 0.42 -16.51 10.80
N ALA A 470 0.61 -15.67 9.78
CA ALA A 470 1.93 -15.24 9.32
C ALA A 470 2.69 -14.48 10.42
N LEU A 471 2.02 -13.53 11.10
CA LEU A 471 2.62 -12.75 12.19
C LEU A 471 3.03 -13.62 13.38
N LYS A 472 2.17 -14.57 13.79
CA LYS A 472 2.48 -15.56 14.84
C LYS A 472 3.67 -16.43 14.47
N SER A 473 3.88 -16.67 13.18
CA SER A 473 5.02 -17.42 12.64
C SER A 473 6.28 -16.56 12.44
N GLY A 474 6.23 -15.27 12.79
CA GLY A 474 7.36 -14.36 12.73
C GLY A 474 7.59 -13.71 11.36
N THR A 475 6.65 -13.80 10.42
CA THR A 475 6.74 -13.17 9.10
C THR A 475 6.55 -11.65 9.20
N PRO A 476 7.55 -10.81 8.82
CA PRO A 476 7.38 -9.36 8.76
C PRO A 476 6.51 -8.97 7.56
N VAL A 477 5.33 -8.38 7.81
CA VAL A 477 4.36 -8.05 6.75
C VAL A 477 4.25 -6.53 6.52
N PHE A 478 4.11 -6.14 5.25
CA PHE A 478 3.78 -4.79 4.81
C PHE A 478 2.54 -4.85 3.90
N VAL A 479 1.58 -3.93 4.05
CA VAL A 479 0.42 -3.82 3.15
C VAL A 479 0.67 -2.76 2.07
N SER A 480 1.42 -3.07 1.01
CA SER A 480 1.82 -2.04 0.03
C SER A 480 0.69 -1.59 -0.88
N GLU A 481 -0.44 -2.29 -0.88
CA GLU A 481 -1.65 -1.91 -1.57
C GLU A 481 -2.90 -2.39 -0.81
N PHE A 482 -3.90 -1.53 -0.70
CA PHE A 482 -5.25 -1.93 -0.35
C PHE A 482 -6.31 -0.98 -0.89
N GLY A 483 -7.55 -1.46 -0.97
CA GLY A 483 -8.74 -0.65 -1.29
C GLY A 483 -9.91 -0.90 -0.33
N LEU A 484 -10.88 0.01 -0.31
CA LEU A 484 -12.09 -0.12 0.52
C LEU A 484 -13.22 -0.88 -0.20
N CYS A 485 -13.21 -0.85 -1.53
CA CYS A 485 -14.14 -1.53 -2.39
C CYS A 485 -13.76 -3.01 -2.57
N ASP A 486 -14.42 -3.70 -3.50
CA ASP A 486 -14.05 -5.05 -3.89
C ASP A 486 -12.77 -5.07 -4.75
N ALA A 487 -12.23 -6.27 -4.93
CA ALA A 487 -10.94 -6.52 -5.59
C ALA A 487 -10.84 -6.05 -7.06
N SER A 488 -11.96 -5.70 -7.70
CA SER A 488 -11.91 -5.08 -9.03
C SER A 488 -11.39 -3.65 -9.01
N GLY A 489 -11.32 -3.02 -7.83
CA GLY A 489 -11.07 -1.58 -7.67
C GLY A 489 -12.32 -0.72 -7.86
N ASN A 490 -13.45 -1.34 -8.22
CA ASN A 490 -14.70 -0.64 -8.54
C ASN A 490 -15.92 -1.41 -8.01
N GLY A 491 -16.54 -0.87 -6.96
CA GLY A 491 -17.66 -1.53 -6.28
C GLY A 491 -18.08 -0.79 -5.01
N ALA A 492 -18.94 -1.41 -4.20
CA ALA A 492 -19.38 -0.82 -2.95
C ALA A 492 -18.23 -0.77 -1.92
N ILE A 493 -18.17 0.30 -1.14
CA ILE A 493 -17.23 0.44 -0.02
C ILE A 493 -17.73 -0.39 1.16
N ASP A 494 -16.84 -1.18 1.76
CA ASP A 494 -17.05 -1.84 3.05
C ASP A 494 -16.18 -1.16 4.13
N GLN A 495 -16.66 -0.02 4.66
CA GLN A 495 -15.90 0.75 5.65
C GLN A 495 -15.74 0.01 6.99
N ALA A 496 -16.67 -0.86 7.34
CA ALA A 496 -16.59 -1.66 8.57
C ALA A 496 -15.45 -2.66 8.48
N SER A 497 -15.37 -3.41 7.37
CA SER A 497 -14.23 -4.29 7.10
C SER A 497 -12.92 -3.51 6.98
N ALA A 498 -12.93 -2.34 6.34
CA ALA A 498 -11.74 -1.49 6.24
C ALA A 498 -11.25 -1.04 7.63
N ASN A 499 -12.16 -0.64 8.52
CA ASN A 499 -11.83 -0.28 9.91
C ASN A 499 -11.32 -1.49 10.72
N ALA A 500 -11.87 -2.68 10.49
CA ALA A 500 -11.35 -3.92 11.11
C ALA A 500 -9.91 -4.21 10.65
N TRP A 501 -9.62 -4.06 9.35
CA TRP A 501 -8.26 -4.14 8.81
C TRP A 501 -7.33 -3.10 9.46
N MET A 502 -7.70 -1.82 9.47
CA MET A 502 -6.85 -0.78 10.05
C MET A 502 -6.58 -0.98 11.53
N THR A 503 -7.54 -1.51 12.28
CA THR A 503 -7.34 -1.92 13.67
C THR A 503 -6.26 -3.00 13.76
N LEU A 504 -6.37 -4.06 12.96
CA LEU A 504 -5.39 -5.14 12.93
C LEU A 504 -3.98 -4.63 12.56
N LEU A 505 -3.88 -3.77 11.55
CA LEU A 505 -2.60 -3.19 11.11
C LEU A 505 -1.98 -2.32 12.20
N ALA A 506 -2.75 -1.44 12.83
CA ALA A 506 -2.28 -0.55 13.90
C ALA A 506 -1.74 -1.34 15.11
N ARG A 507 -2.48 -2.38 15.54
CA ARG A 507 -2.08 -3.21 16.70
C ARG A 507 -0.79 -4.00 16.48
N ASN A 508 -0.41 -4.21 15.22
CA ASN A 508 0.80 -4.93 14.83
C ASN A 508 1.88 -4.02 14.20
N ASN A 509 1.68 -2.69 14.25
CA ASN A 509 2.56 -1.69 13.62
C ASN A 509 2.85 -2.00 12.12
N ILE A 510 1.85 -2.49 11.39
CA ILE A 510 1.97 -2.84 9.97
C ILE A 510 1.73 -1.60 9.13
N SER A 511 2.72 -1.26 8.30
CA SER A 511 2.64 -0.14 7.37
C SER A 511 1.74 -0.44 6.18
N TYR A 512 1.17 0.60 5.58
CA TYR A 512 0.19 0.45 4.50
C TYR A 512 0.29 1.50 3.39
N ALA A 513 -0.24 1.21 2.19
CA ALA A 513 -0.53 2.21 1.17
C ALA A 513 -1.89 1.98 0.49
N ALA A 514 -2.71 3.03 0.42
CA ALA A 514 -4.03 2.96 -0.20
C ALA A 514 -3.98 3.15 -1.74
N TRP A 515 -4.79 2.39 -2.47
CA TRP A 515 -5.02 2.50 -3.91
C TRP A 515 -6.29 3.34 -4.19
N ALA A 516 -6.28 4.42 -5.00
CA ALA A 516 -5.11 5.08 -5.58
C ALA A 516 -5.28 6.58 -5.89
N LEU A 517 -4.14 7.27 -5.93
CA LEU A 517 -3.96 8.67 -6.35
C LEU A 517 -4.24 8.82 -7.86
N SER A 518 -5.51 8.97 -8.21
CA SER A 518 -6.01 9.22 -9.56
C SER A 518 -7.41 9.87 -9.50
N ASN A 519 -7.89 10.33 -10.65
CA ASN A 519 -9.29 10.71 -10.88
C ASN A 519 -10.01 9.71 -11.80
N LYS A 520 -9.54 8.45 -11.87
CA LYS A 520 -10.22 7.42 -12.65
C LYS A 520 -11.66 7.27 -12.16
N ALA A 521 -12.60 7.01 -13.07
CA ALA A 521 -14.00 6.78 -12.73
C ALA A 521 -14.21 5.40 -12.09
N GLU A 522 -13.68 5.22 -10.89
CA GLU A 522 -13.77 4.01 -10.09
C GLU A 522 -13.80 4.34 -8.58
N THR A 523 -14.37 3.44 -7.77
CA THR A 523 -14.51 3.67 -6.32
C THR A 523 -13.17 3.88 -5.61
N ALA A 524 -12.11 3.20 -6.02
CA ALA A 524 -10.80 3.28 -5.37
C ALA A 524 -10.05 4.61 -5.63
N ALA A 525 -10.42 5.36 -6.68
CA ALA A 525 -9.75 6.61 -7.01
C ALA A 525 -9.91 7.65 -5.90
N PHE A 526 -8.89 8.46 -5.65
CA PHE A 526 -8.95 9.49 -4.60
C PHE A 526 -9.77 10.72 -4.98
N PHE A 527 -9.85 11.03 -6.27
CA PHE A 527 -10.52 12.24 -6.75
C PHE A 527 -11.72 11.91 -7.62
N LYS A 528 -12.73 12.78 -7.56
CA LYS A 528 -13.88 12.70 -8.46
C LYS A 528 -13.42 12.82 -9.91
N PRO A 529 -14.05 12.14 -10.88
CA PRO A 529 -13.60 12.16 -12.28
C PRO A 529 -13.55 13.54 -12.94
N SER A 530 -14.36 14.49 -12.44
CA SER A 530 -14.37 15.87 -12.92
C SER A 530 -13.18 16.71 -12.44
N VAL A 531 -12.41 16.25 -11.46
CA VAL A 531 -11.29 16.99 -10.89
C VAL A 531 -10.10 16.91 -11.82
N THR A 532 -9.64 18.07 -12.27
CA THR A 532 -8.44 18.21 -13.12
C THR A 532 -7.22 18.70 -12.34
N ALA A 533 -7.41 19.17 -11.11
CA ALA A 533 -6.33 19.58 -10.22
C ALA A 533 -5.41 18.40 -9.92
N THR A 534 -4.10 18.64 -9.98
CA THR A 534 -3.05 17.63 -9.74
C THR A 534 -2.39 17.78 -8.38
N SER A 535 -2.84 18.74 -7.56
CA SER A 535 -2.39 19.01 -6.19
C SER A 535 -3.38 19.96 -5.50
N ARG A 536 -3.17 20.25 -4.20
CA ARG A 536 -3.90 21.29 -3.45
C ARG A 536 -5.41 21.11 -3.47
N TRP A 537 -5.84 19.87 -3.34
CA TRP A 537 -7.25 19.49 -3.34
C TRP A 537 -7.96 19.97 -2.08
N THR A 538 -9.24 20.26 -2.23
CA THR A 538 -10.18 20.57 -1.15
C THR A 538 -11.05 19.35 -0.85
N GLY A 539 -11.74 19.36 0.29
CA GLY A 539 -12.71 18.29 0.61
C GLY A 539 -13.75 18.01 -0.50
N ASN A 540 -14.09 19.01 -1.32
CA ASN A 540 -15.04 18.87 -2.43
C ASN A 540 -14.50 18.07 -3.61
N ASP A 541 -13.19 17.89 -3.73
CA ASP A 541 -12.55 17.16 -4.83
C ASP A 541 -12.53 15.64 -4.58
N LEU A 542 -12.73 15.22 -3.33
CA LEU A 542 -12.44 13.88 -2.85
C LEU A 542 -13.57 12.90 -3.11
N THR A 543 -13.20 11.64 -3.34
CA THR A 543 -14.14 10.50 -3.25
C THR A 543 -14.29 10.03 -1.80
N PRO A 544 -15.30 9.19 -1.50
CA PRO A 544 -15.42 8.56 -0.19
C PRO A 544 -14.17 7.76 0.25
N SER A 545 -13.47 7.12 -0.70
CA SER A 545 -12.22 6.39 -0.42
C SER A 545 -11.12 7.33 0.10
N ALA A 546 -10.96 8.52 -0.49
CA ALA A 546 -10.01 9.51 0.00
C ALA A 546 -10.43 10.12 1.34
N ILE A 547 -11.72 10.42 1.53
CA ILE A 547 -12.26 10.92 2.81
C ILE A 547 -11.91 9.96 3.95
N TRP A 548 -12.18 8.67 3.76
CA TRP A 548 -11.83 7.65 4.74
C TRP A 548 -10.32 7.56 4.98
N LEU A 549 -9.50 7.64 3.92
CA LEU A 549 -8.03 7.58 4.02
C LEU A 549 -7.47 8.73 4.86
N ILE A 550 -7.98 9.95 4.68
CA ILE A 550 -7.60 11.13 5.48
C ILE A 550 -8.01 10.92 6.93
N ASN A 551 -9.26 10.52 7.16
CA ASN A 551 -9.80 10.29 8.50
C ASN A 551 -8.98 9.24 9.26
N THR A 552 -8.69 8.10 8.64
CA THR A 552 -7.91 7.02 9.28
C THR A 552 -6.45 7.43 9.50
N SER A 553 -5.81 8.03 8.50
CA SER A 553 -4.37 8.34 8.56
C SER A 553 -4.05 9.44 9.55
N ARG A 554 -4.91 10.46 9.67
CA ARG A 554 -4.74 11.52 10.68
C ARG A 554 -5.05 11.02 12.09
N THR A 555 -6.10 10.22 12.25
CA THR A 555 -6.41 9.61 13.56
C THR A 555 -5.28 8.71 14.05
N LEU A 556 -4.67 7.93 13.14
CA LEU A 556 -3.47 7.14 13.45
C LEU A 556 -2.23 8.01 13.72
N ALA A 557 -2.02 9.09 12.97
CA ALA A 557 -0.92 10.02 13.22
C ALA A 557 -1.01 10.66 14.62
N ASP A 558 -2.22 11.04 15.04
CA ASP A 558 -2.46 11.61 16.38
C ASP A 558 -2.27 10.55 17.47
N ALA A 559 -2.79 9.34 17.28
CA ALA A 559 -2.61 8.23 18.22
C ALA A 559 -1.13 7.83 18.40
N THR A 560 -0.40 7.69 17.30
CA THR A 560 1.04 7.35 17.32
C THR A 560 1.88 8.45 17.97
N SER A 561 1.54 9.73 17.74
CA SER A 561 2.21 10.85 18.40
C SER A 561 1.99 10.86 19.92
N LYS A 562 0.77 10.58 20.38
CA LYS A 562 0.44 10.44 21.82
C LYS A 562 1.16 9.24 22.44
N ALA A 563 1.17 8.10 21.75
CA ALA A 563 1.86 6.89 22.19
C ALA A 563 3.37 7.13 22.35
N ALA A 564 4.01 7.78 21.38
CA ALA A 564 5.43 8.13 21.45
C ALA A 564 5.76 9.13 22.57
N ALA A 565 4.82 10.00 22.93
CA ALA A 565 4.95 10.95 24.05
C ALA A 565 4.73 10.31 25.43
N GLY A 566 4.37 9.02 25.51
CA GLY A 566 4.11 8.32 26.79
C GLY A 566 2.74 8.62 27.39
N ASP A 567 1.80 9.18 26.62
CA ASP A 567 0.42 9.38 27.06
C ASP A 567 -0.37 8.08 26.85
N SER A 568 -0.76 7.44 27.96
CA SER A 568 -1.49 6.16 27.96
C SER A 568 -2.97 6.27 27.53
N THR A 569 -3.44 7.46 27.14
CA THR A 569 -4.83 7.66 26.66
C THR A 569 -4.92 7.70 25.14
N ALA A 570 -4.52 6.60 24.48
CA ALA A 570 -4.75 6.41 23.05
C ALA A 570 -6.20 5.99 22.76
N ASN A 571 -7.18 6.82 23.15
CA ASN A 571 -8.56 6.65 22.69
C ASN A 571 -8.92 7.81 21.75
N GLY A 572 -9.30 7.48 20.52
CA GLY A 572 -9.69 8.44 19.48
C GLY A 572 -11.03 9.10 19.80
N SER A 573 -11.05 10.00 20.78
CA SER A 573 -12.16 10.93 21.01
C SER A 573 -11.77 12.27 20.40
N ASN A 574 -12.47 12.64 19.33
CA ASN A 574 -12.32 13.95 18.69
C ASN A 574 -12.69 15.04 19.71
N ALA A 575 -11.70 15.84 20.10
CA ALA A 575 -11.90 17.00 20.94
C ALA A 575 -12.35 18.16 20.04
N SER A 576 -13.57 18.65 20.24
CA SER A 576 -13.93 19.99 19.79
C SER A 576 -14.47 20.78 20.96
N SER A 577 -13.68 21.76 21.39
CA SER A 577 -14.01 22.75 22.40
C SER A 577 -14.82 23.89 21.78
N ALA A 578 -16.04 24.11 22.26
CA ALA A 578 -16.68 25.43 22.21
C ALA A 578 -17.62 25.61 23.42
N THR A 579 -17.45 26.73 24.11
CA THR A 579 -18.01 27.12 25.40
C THR A 579 -19.42 27.72 25.35
N ALA A 580 -20.15 27.54 26.47
CA ALA A 580 -21.28 28.31 27.03
C ALA A 580 -22.70 27.98 26.49
N LYS A 581 -23.78 27.85 27.28
CA LYS A 581 -24.07 28.21 28.69
C LYS A 581 -25.34 27.47 29.20
N LYS A 582 -25.33 27.13 30.50
CA LYS A 582 -26.41 26.78 31.46
C LYS A 582 -27.88 27.03 31.07
N ASP A 583 -28.78 26.08 31.40
CA ASP A 583 -29.55 26.14 32.67
C ASP A 583 -30.19 24.81 33.13
N SER A 584 -30.38 24.73 34.45
CA SER A 584 -30.85 23.65 35.37
C SER A 584 -32.17 22.93 34.99
N LYS A 585 -32.48 21.68 35.40
CA LYS A 585 -32.75 21.22 36.79
C LYS A 585 -33.08 19.69 36.86
N LYS A 586 -32.60 19.02 37.93
CA LYS A 586 -32.89 17.63 38.43
C LYS A 586 -34.38 17.45 38.83
N PRO A 587 -35.03 16.24 38.93
CA PRO A 587 -34.67 15.08 39.80
C PRO A 587 -34.86 13.67 39.15
N SER A 588 -33.93 12.71 39.29
CA SER A 588 -33.95 11.58 40.26
C SER A 588 -35.28 10.83 40.46
N ALA A 589 -35.42 9.62 39.92
CA ALA A 589 -35.83 8.39 40.64
C ALA A 589 -35.77 7.14 39.74
N SER A 590 -35.63 6.00 40.40
CA SER A 590 -35.18 4.69 39.94
C SER A 590 -36.32 3.75 39.51
N ALA A 591 -35.95 2.74 38.71
CA ALA A 591 -36.47 1.36 38.65
C ALA A 591 -37.55 0.97 37.60
N SER A 592 -37.08 0.04 36.74
CA SER A 592 -37.66 -1.24 36.29
C SER A 592 -38.96 -1.29 35.46
N SER A 593 -38.74 -1.51 34.16
CA SER A 593 -39.31 -2.58 33.29
C SER A 593 -40.76 -3.04 33.46
N SER A 594 -41.62 -2.66 32.51
CA SER A 594 -42.52 -3.59 31.81
C SER A 594 -42.99 -2.96 30.48
N ALA A 595 -43.09 -3.80 29.45
CA ALA A 595 -43.41 -3.48 28.06
C ALA A 595 -44.60 -2.51 27.87
N ALA A 596 -44.39 -1.52 27.00
CA ALA A 596 -45.41 -0.66 26.43
C ALA A 596 -45.16 -0.62 24.92
N GLU A 597 -46.23 -0.75 24.13
CA GLU A 597 -46.24 -0.38 22.71
C GLU A 597 -45.44 0.90 22.53
N SER A 598 -44.50 0.92 21.58
CA SER A 598 -43.55 2.02 21.36
C SER A 598 -44.28 3.30 20.90
N ALA A 599 -44.91 4.00 21.84
CA ALA A 599 -45.65 5.23 21.63
C ALA A 599 -44.74 6.29 20.99
N GLY A 600 -44.79 6.38 19.66
CA GLY A 600 -43.97 7.29 18.87
C GLY A 600 -43.33 6.71 17.62
N LEU A 601 -43.15 5.38 17.51
CA LEU A 601 -42.50 4.78 16.35
C LEU A 601 -43.51 4.34 15.29
N GLN A 602 -43.22 4.62 14.02
CA GLN A 602 -44.01 4.19 12.87
C GLN A 602 -43.13 3.55 11.80
N ALA A 603 -43.55 2.42 11.24
CA ALA A 603 -42.80 1.73 10.19
C ALA A 603 -43.46 1.90 8.82
N THR A 604 -42.64 2.08 7.79
CA THR A 604 -43.06 2.02 6.37
C THR A 604 -42.16 1.05 5.61
N ALA A 605 -42.68 0.44 4.53
CA ALA A 605 -41.90 -0.39 3.62
C ALA A 605 -41.79 0.27 2.25
N THR A 606 -40.64 0.10 1.60
CA THR A 606 -40.43 0.47 0.20
C THR A 606 -39.72 -0.65 -0.56
N ILE A 607 -40.11 -0.85 -1.82
CA ILE A 607 -39.35 -1.68 -2.76
C ILE A 607 -38.39 -0.74 -3.47
N ARG A 608 -37.09 -0.96 -3.28
CA ARG A 608 -36.03 -0.11 -3.85
C ARG A 608 -35.59 -0.53 -5.22
N ASN A 609 -35.57 -1.84 -5.45
CA ASN A 609 -35.18 -2.43 -6.71
C ASN A 609 -35.86 -3.80 -6.85
N GLN A 610 -36.16 -4.21 -8.08
CA GLN A 610 -36.73 -5.52 -8.36
C GLN A 610 -36.13 -6.11 -9.63
N TRP A 611 -35.97 -7.42 -9.65
CA TRP A 611 -35.52 -8.21 -10.80
C TRP A 611 -36.34 -9.50 -10.91
N ASN A 612 -36.09 -10.30 -11.95
CA ASN A 612 -36.97 -11.42 -12.32
C ASN A 612 -37.18 -12.50 -11.24
N SER A 613 -36.28 -12.59 -10.26
CA SER A 613 -36.28 -13.62 -9.21
C SER A 613 -36.22 -13.05 -7.78
N GLY A 614 -36.24 -11.73 -7.60
CA GLY A 614 -36.13 -11.13 -6.27
C GLY A 614 -36.28 -9.61 -6.26
N ALA A 615 -36.36 -9.06 -5.07
CA ALA A 615 -36.42 -7.61 -4.85
C ALA A 615 -35.69 -7.20 -3.58
N THR A 616 -35.21 -5.95 -3.61
CA THR A 616 -34.64 -5.27 -2.46
C THR A 616 -35.69 -4.40 -1.79
N TYR A 617 -35.89 -4.61 -0.51
CA TYR A 617 -36.83 -3.92 0.35
C TYR A 617 -36.09 -3.05 1.37
N ALA A 618 -36.76 -1.99 1.83
CA ALA A 618 -36.34 -1.21 2.99
C ALA A 618 -37.53 -0.94 3.91
N ILE A 619 -37.38 -1.30 5.18
CA ILE A 619 -38.29 -0.97 6.27
C ILE A 619 -37.70 0.22 7.01
N THR A 620 -38.39 1.36 6.97
CA THR A 620 -37.98 2.59 7.65
C THR A 620 -38.84 2.77 8.90
N VAL A 621 -38.22 2.79 10.08
CA VAL A 621 -38.87 3.08 11.36
C VAL A 621 -38.57 4.52 11.76
N SER A 622 -39.61 5.33 11.89
CA SER A 622 -39.49 6.77 12.15
C SER A 622 -40.01 7.09 13.55
N ASN A 623 -39.23 7.85 14.31
CA ASN A 623 -39.65 8.36 15.60
C ASN A 623 -40.42 9.68 15.42
N THR A 624 -41.74 9.56 15.46
CA THR A 624 -42.69 10.68 15.37
C THR A 624 -43.01 11.33 16.72
N SER A 625 -42.42 10.84 17.81
CA SER A 625 -42.54 11.50 19.11
C SER A 625 -41.61 12.71 19.23
N GLY A 626 -41.92 13.61 20.16
CA GLY A 626 -41.10 14.79 20.45
C GLY A 626 -39.84 14.51 21.28
N SER A 627 -39.49 13.25 21.51
CA SER A 627 -38.37 12.84 22.35
C SER A 627 -37.63 11.65 21.76
N LYS A 628 -36.34 11.51 22.05
CA LYS A 628 -35.54 10.35 21.63
C LYS A 628 -36.17 9.05 22.14
N HIS A 629 -36.27 8.06 21.25
CA HIS A 629 -36.59 6.69 21.63
C HIS A 629 -35.31 5.96 22.05
N GLU A 630 -35.32 5.40 23.26
CA GLU A 630 -34.23 4.61 23.83
C GLU A 630 -34.78 3.23 24.20
N GLY A 631 -34.37 2.18 23.49
CA GLY A 631 -34.84 0.82 23.72
C GLY A 631 -34.77 -0.06 22.47
N ALA A 632 -34.86 -1.38 22.66
CA ALA A 632 -35.01 -2.30 21.54
C ALA A 632 -36.45 -2.23 21.02
N TRP A 633 -36.61 -2.02 19.71
CA TRP A 633 -37.88 -2.08 19.00
C TRP A 633 -37.82 -3.21 17.97
N GLN A 634 -38.97 -3.78 17.61
CA GLN A 634 -39.07 -4.77 16.55
C GLN A 634 -40.11 -4.34 15.52
N VAL A 635 -39.96 -4.76 14.27
CA VAL A 635 -41.00 -4.57 13.24
C VAL A 635 -41.54 -5.93 12.86
N ALA A 636 -42.84 -6.10 13.02
CA ALA A 636 -43.59 -7.26 12.54
C ALA A 636 -44.31 -6.91 11.24
N PHE A 637 -44.25 -7.77 10.23
CA PHE A 637 -44.91 -7.59 8.94
C PHE A 637 -45.16 -8.93 8.23
N ASP A 638 -46.09 -8.94 7.28
CA ASP A 638 -46.36 -10.09 6.43
C ASP A 638 -45.76 -9.88 5.03
N LEU A 639 -44.97 -10.84 4.57
CA LEU A 639 -44.40 -10.90 3.23
C LEU A 639 -44.39 -12.35 2.72
N ASP A 640 -45.08 -12.60 1.62
CA ASP A 640 -45.09 -13.91 0.93
C ASP A 640 -43.85 -14.06 0.04
N ALA A 641 -42.68 -14.07 0.68
CA ALA A 641 -41.36 -14.24 0.06
C ALA A 641 -40.33 -14.69 1.09
N ASP A 642 -39.30 -15.42 0.66
CA ASP A 642 -38.18 -15.80 1.52
C ASP A 642 -37.11 -14.70 1.52
N ILE A 643 -36.78 -14.18 2.70
CA ILE A 643 -35.67 -13.24 2.87
C ILE A 643 -34.35 -14.01 2.76
N ALA A 644 -33.56 -13.69 1.72
CA ALA A 644 -32.27 -14.31 1.45
C ALA A 644 -31.12 -13.64 2.23
N ASP A 645 -31.17 -12.30 2.31
CA ASP A 645 -30.16 -11.49 2.99
C ASP A 645 -30.83 -10.30 3.68
N ILE A 646 -30.39 -9.95 4.89
CA ILE A 646 -30.88 -8.81 5.67
C ILE A 646 -29.70 -7.98 6.19
N TRP A 647 -29.84 -6.66 6.17
CA TRP A 647 -28.85 -5.71 6.68
C TRP A 647 -29.53 -4.57 7.45
N GLY A 648 -28.81 -3.98 8.41
CA GLY A 648 -29.39 -3.00 9.34
C GLY A 648 -30.31 -3.62 10.41
N GLY A 649 -30.61 -4.92 10.31
CA GLY A 649 -31.39 -5.70 11.26
C GLY A 649 -31.20 -7.20 11.11
N SER A 650 -31.84 -7.98 11.97
CA SER A 650 -31.86 -9.45 11.97
C SER A 650 -33.28 -9.97 12.09
N ILE A 651 -33.55 -11.13 11.49
CA ILE A 651 -34.82 -11.84 11.66
C ILE A 651 -34.86 -12.43 13.06
N VAL A 652 -35.86 -12.03 13.85
CA VAL A 652 -36.15 -12.55 15.19
C VAL A 652 -37.01 -13.80 15.09
N SER A 653 -38.04 -13.78 14.24
CA SER A 653 -38.89 -14.94 13.94
C SER A 653 -39.46 -14.87 12.53
N HIS A 654 -39.76 -16.03 11.96
CA HIS A 654 -40.44 -16.18 10.67
C HIS A 654 -41.39 -17.39 10.73
N GLU A 655 -42.69 -17.15 10.57
CA GLU A 655 -43.73 -18.20 10.55
C GLU A 655 -44.69 -17.99 9.38
N GLY A 656 -44.67 -18.89 8.40
CA GLY A 656 -45.49 -18.76 7.20
C GLY A 656 -45.06 -17.56 6.37
N THR A 657 -45.90 -16.52 6.30
CA THR A 657 -45.56 -15.24 5.66
C THR A 657 -45.21 -14.16 6.67
N HIS A 658 -45.26 -14.44 7.97
CA HIS A 658 -45.11 -13.45 9.03
C HIS A 658 -43.65 -13.34 9.49
N TYR A 659 -43.06 -12.15 9.37
CA TYR A 659 -41.70 -11.83 9.82
C TYR A 659 -41.72 -10.88 11.00
N VAL A 660 -40.83 -11.12 11.95
CA VAL A 660 -40.45 -10.15 12.98
C VAL A 660 -38.96 -9.88 12.85
N VAL A 661 -38.58 -8.62 12.66
CA VAL A 661 -37.18 -8.19 12.52
C VAL A 661 -36.80 -7.17 13.59
N ALA A 662 -35.59 -7.28 14.12
CA ALA A 662 -35.02 -6.33 15.06
C ALA A 662 -33.90 -5.54 14.38
N PRO A 663 -33.69 -4.25 14.74
CA PRO A 663 -32.52 -3.52 14.31
C PRO A 663 -31.25 -4.12 14.93
N MET A 664 -30.11 -3.85 14.31
CA MET A 664 -28.83 -4.06 14.97
C MET A 664 -28.66 -3.08 16.16
N ASP A 665 -27.79 -3.40 17.12
CA ASP A 665 -27.61 -2.63 18.37
C ASP A 665 -27.33 -1.14 18.16
N TRP A 666 -26.75 -0.77 17.02
CA TRP A 666 -26.45 0.63 16.67
C TRP A 666 -27.66 1.40 16.11
N ASN A 667 -28.77 0.72 15.80
CA ASN A 667 -30.02 1.27 15.27
C ASN A 667 -31.17 1.26 16.29
N THR A 668 -30.94 0.82 17.53
CA THR A 668 -31.99 0.74 18.55
C THR A 668 -32.44 2.12 19.05
N ALA A 669 -31.54 3.10 19.08
CA ALA A 669 -31.84 4.46 19.50
C ALA A 669 -32.23 5.35 18.29
N ILE A 670 -33.38 6.02 18.36
CA ILE A 670 -33.85 6.92 17.28
C ILE A 670 -34.19 8.29 17.86
N GLU A 671 -33.45 9.32 17.45
CA GLU A 671 -33.71 10.71 17.86
C GLU A 671 -35.11 11.19 17.46
N ALA A 672 -35.64 12.21 18.13
CA ALA A 672 -36.95 12.79 17.80
C ALA A 672 -36.95 13.29 16.35
N GLY A 673 -37.90 12.83 15.53
CA GLY A 673 -38.01 13.17 14.11
C GLY A 673 -37.01 12.45 13.19
N ALA A 674 -36.15 11.58 13.71
CA ALA A 674 -35.24 10.76 12.92
C ALA A 674 -35.86 9.40 12.57
N SER A 675 -35.19 8.67 11.68
CA SER A 675 -35.59 7.32 11.28
C SER A 675 -34.39 6.37 11.24
N ALA A 676 -34.64 5.10 11.53
CA ALA A 676 -33.73 3.99 11.33
C ALA A 676 -34.25 3.09 10.21
N GLU A 677 -33.37 2.32 9.58
CA GLU A 677 -33.74 1.51 8.43
C GLU A 677 -33.13 0.11 8.47
N ILE A 678 -33.95 -0.88 8.09
CA ILE A 678 -33.57 -2.26 7.87
C ILE A 678 -33.83 -2.58 6.40
N GLY A 679 -32.80 -3.01 5.67
CA GLY A 679 -32.93 -3.44 4.29
C GLY A 679 -32.79 -4.95 4.14
N PHE A 680 -33.44 -5.52 3.14
CA PHE A 680 -33.30 -6.95 2.85
C PHE A 680 -33.56 -7.28 1.39
N ASN A 681 -33.01 -8.39 0.93
CA ASN A 681 -33.36 -9.01 -0.34
C ASN A 681 -34.29 -10.19 -0.07
N ALA A 682 -35.41 -10.26 -0.78
CA ALA A 682 -36.30 -11.40 -0.74
C ALA A 682 -36.58 -11.96 -2.13
N SER A 683 -36.88 -13.26 -2.20
CA SER A 683 -37.25 -13.94 -3.43
C SER A 683 -38.59 -13.41 -3.97
N SER A 684 -38.73 -13.30 -5.29
CA SER A 684 -40.02 -12.90 -5.88
C SER A 684 -40.24 -13.58 -7.21
N THR A 685 -41.39 -14.20 -7.41
CA THR A 685 -41.81 -14.74 -8.71
C THR A 685 -42.71 -13.72 -9.41
N GLY A 686 -42.14 -12.91 -10.31
CA GLY A 686 -42.88 -11.85 -11.01
C GLY A 686 -42.72 -10.47 -10.37
N GLN A 687 -43.80 -9.68 -10.30
CA GLN A 687 -43.74 -8.37 -9.63
C GLN A 687 -43.67 -8.56 -8.12
N ALA A 688 -42.74 -7.83 -7.48
CA ALA A 688 -42.51 -7.94 -6.05
C ALA A 688 -43.70 -7.39 -5.24
N ALA A 689 -44.20 -8.18 -4.29
CA ALA A 689 -45.28 -7.77 -3.39
C ALA A 689 -44.77 -6.83 -2.29
N GLN A 690 -45.55 -5.82 -1.92
CA GLN A 690 -45.24 -4.95 -0.78
C GLN A 690 -45.50 -5.68 0.55
N PRO A 691 -44.63 -5.52 1.56
CA PRO A 691 -44.91 -6.00 2.91
C PRO A 691 -46.24 -5.43 3.44
N GLN A 692 -47.04 -6.28 4.08
CA GLN A 692 -48.35 -5.95 4.64
C GLN A 692 -48.32 -5.98 6.18
N HIS A 693 -49.33 -5.41 6.82
CA HIS A 693 -49.51 -5.45 8.28
C HIS A 693 -48.28 -5.01 9.10
N LEU A 694 -47.50 -4.03 8.60
CA LEU A 694 -46.37 -3.48 9.34
C LEU A 694 -46.82 -2.90 10.68
N SER A 695 -46.17 -3.34 11.75
CA SER A 695 -46.34 -2.81 13.11
C SER A 695 -45.01 -2.76 13.84
N VAL A 696 -44.81 -1.71 14.64
CA VAL A 696 -43.63 -1.59 15.52
C VAL A 696 -44.03 -2.05 16.92
N GLN A 697 -43.26 -2.96 17.51
CA GLN A 697 -43.50 -3.54 18.84
C GLN A 697 -42.45 -3.07 19.84
#